data_AF-A0A954DEW1-F1
#
_entry.id   AF-A0A954DEW1-F1
#
_cell.length_a   1.000
_cell.length_b   1.000
_cell.length_c   1.000
_cell.angle_alpha   90.00
_cell.angle_beta   90.00
_cell.angle_gamma   90.00
#
_symmetry.space_group_name_H-M   'P 1'
#
loop_
_entity.id
_entity.type
_entity.pdbx_description
1 polymer ?
#
loop_
_entity_poly.entity_id
_entity_poly.type
_entity_poly.pdbx_seq_one_letter_code
_entity_poly.pdbx_strand_id
1 'polypeptide(L)'
;MSTPDTTIPPQISAALDDLKGRVRRRFFVHGLGYVVAAVLALFLVHYLLDRGLELPRVPRLILLAGIAIALYRGIRRRLAYPLARPLTRTDIALLIERNHEDLHQELVSAVQLDPATSRGDSPELIRRVQDAAAERVRSIDGTSVIRNERTVRVWSIAAGVAVLFGIVAGLSPQSFGVWCVRLLGIERDYPRETFLTLEVPADQGNYRVVASPDEDQPIRVQLARGAELPLNVLVEGVVPNLVELVTVAADGSEFALPMSRRGDVRFRTIVRRTLEPFEVYARGGDDTGTRHAIVEILVPPAATELVSIIEPPAYTKRPRIEREGGLIEALPGSAITVRFRATTALSSAVLAFQESDVEVEAKAEPDLEAGSRGAGGSDVETHIHVARFTMPEKADRYRLRLVAENGLSELSPSHYSVVPIPDEKPRIRVFSPGASLQATTTNAKLPLRWAATDDFGLARVTLTVTPGTTEDAALSEITLFDAASTRPPDTTDGGAITVPQAHADLRFLELADFANGDRKPQVGDRITLSLVATDNREPEAQVGRPQEFRLDVLDVEELQRRLQSRLRATRSTVERALRVQEEQRTRSGTFLAAIEGTTLERRRLLISATEAGQQRVRGFLLQIRNEFSDALDSHLFNGLEDSPEAATVLERYENFYRENLELEPSDPAFWIQLFDARKKGQIGRLDLIGRLDDMLMIAHDLMTTGNDTALRALATASTATADEAFTSAMKTVAEQQDAIADGLARLLALLEDWNDYQDVVRITRRLRDAQRDLQDRIKSNR
;
A
#
# COMPACT_ATOMS: atom_id res chain seq x y z
N MET A 1 -67.46 -12.78 -86.13
CA MET A 1 -68.81 -13.06 -86.64
C MET A 1 -69.62 -11.79 -86.50
N SER A 2 -69.89 -11.15 -87.64
CA SER A 2 -70.61 -9.88 -87.76
C SER A 2 -72.07 -10.10 -87.37
N THR A 3 -72.57 -9.32 -86.41
CA THR A 3 -73.99 -9.25 -86.08
C THR A 3 -74.74 -8.62 -87.25
N PRO A 4 -75.86 -9.19 -87.73
CA PRO A 4 -76.67 -8.57 -88.78
C PRO A 4 -77.22 -7.23 -88.30
N ASP A 5 -77.07 -6.19 -89.10
CA ASP A 5 -77.63 -4.86 -88.84
C ASP A 5 -79.15 -4.95 -88.80
N THR A 6 -79.68 -4.85 -87.59
CA THR A 6 -81.10 -4.83 -87.25
C THR A 6 -81.70 -3.52 -87.76
N THR A 7 -82.82 -3.59 -88.48
CA THR A 7 -83.49 -2.39 -89.03
C THR A 7 -84.29 -1.63 -87.96
N ILE A 8 -83.59 -1.16 -86.93
CA ILE A 8 -84.14 -0.32 -85.85
C ILE A 8 -84.26 1.12 -86.38
N PRO A 9 -85.34 1.88 -86.05
CA PRO A 9 -85.43 3.29 -86.38
C PRO A 9 -84.18 4.07 -85.95
N PRO A 10 -83.65 4.99 -86.79
CA PRO A 10 -82.39 5.70 -86.52
C PRO A 10 -82.44 6.52 -85.22
N GLN A 11 -83.64 6.90 -84.78
CA GLN A 11 -83.87 7.68 -83.57
C GLN A 11 -83.71 6.83 -82.28
N ILE A 12 -84.17 5.58 -82.29
CA ILE A 12 -84.00 4.64 -81.16
C ILE A 12 -82.54 4.19 -81.06
N SER A 13 -81.93 3.83 -82.21
CA SER A 13 -80.53 3.41 -82.24
C SER A 13 -79.59 4.54 -81.79
N ALA A 14 -79.81 5.78 -82.22
CA ALA A 14 -79.04 6.94 -81.76
C ALA A 14 -79.19 7.20 -80.25
N ALA A 15 -80.42 7.11 -79.70
CA ALA A 15 -80.66 7.30 -78.26
C ALA A 15 -80.02 6.19 -77.40
N LEU A 16 -80.11 4.93 -77.84
CA LEU A 16 -79.50 3.79 -77.16
C LEU A 16 -77.98 3.81 -77.26
N ASP A 17 -77.41 4.18 -78.41
CA ASP A 17 -75.96 4.28 -78.59
C ASP A 17 -75.38 5.47 -77.81
N ASP A 18 -76.10 6.60 -77.70
CA ASP A 18 -75.73 7.72 -76.84
C ASP A 18 -75.75 7.34 -75.34
N LEU A 19 -76.81 6.65 -74.88
CA LEU A 19 -76.87 6.18 -73.50
C LEU A 19 -75.81 5.11 -73.20
N LYS A 20 -75.54 4.20 -74.15
CA LYS A 20 -74.43 3.23 -74.09
C LYS A 20 -73.10 3.94 -73.94
N GLY A 21 -72.87 5.03 -74.68
CA GLY A 21 -71.71 5.90 -74.54
C GLY A 21 -71.61 6.52 -73.14
N ARG A 22 -72.72 7.05 -72.61
CA ARG A 22 -72.80 7.64 -71.26
C ARG A 22 -72.52 6.61 -70.15
N VAL A 23 -73.07 5.41 -70.25
CA VAL A 23 -72.84 4.30 -69.30
C VAL A 23 -71.38 3.84 -69.34
N ARG A 24 -70.80 3.66 -70.53
CA ARG A 24 -69.37 3.32 -70.69
C ARG A 24 -68.46 4.41 -70.13
N ARG A 25 -68.75 5.68 -70.45
CA ARG A 25 -68.02 6.83 -69.90
C ARG A 25 -68.08 6.83 -68.36
N ARG A 26 -69.23 6.49 -67.77
CA ARG A 26 -69.36 6.40 -66.31
C ARG A 26 -68.54 5.26 -65.71
N PHE A 27 -68.59 4.05 -66.28
CA PHE A 27 -67.76 2.94 -65.81
C PHE A 27 -66.28 3.28 -65.91
N PHE A 28 -65.88 3.97 -66.99
CA PHE A 28 -64.54 4.49 -67.14
C PHE A 28 -64.20 5.51 -66.05
N VAL A 29 -65.01 6.56 -65.85
CA VAL A 29 -64.78 7.61 -64.83
C VAL A 29 -64.76 7.04 -63.41
N HIS A 30 -65.63 6.07 -63.10
CA HIS A 30 -65.66 5.42 -61.79
C HIS A 30 -64.46 4.49 -61.57
N GLY A 31 -64.14 3.65 -62.57
CA GLY A 31 -62.96 2.78 -62.53
C GLY A 31 -61.67 3.57 -62.46
N LEU A 32 -61.57 4.66 -63.22
CA LEU A 32 -60.44 5.59 -63.20
C LEU A 32 -60.28 6.24 -61.83
N GLY A 33 -61.37 6.78 -61.24
CA GLY A 33 -61.32 7.35 -59.90
C GLY A 33 -60.82 6.35 -58.84
N TYR A 34 -61.21 5.08 -58.95
CA TYR A 34 -60.74 4.03 -58.02
C TYR A 34 -59.26 3.72 -58.22
N VAL A 35 -58.79 3.62 -59.47
CA VAL A 35 -57.38 3.40 -59.78
C VAL A 35 -56.54 4.58 -59.28
N VAL A 36 -56.98 5.82 -59.53
CA VAL A 36 -56.29 7.03 -59.04
C VAL A 36 -56.22 7.04 -57.51
N ALA A 37 -57.34 6.77 -56.81
CA ALA A 37 -57.33 6.68 -55.36
C ALA A 37 -56.38 5.59 -54.83
N ALA A 38 -56.38 4.41 -55.47
CA ALA A 38 -55.52 3.29 -55.07
C ALA A 38 -54.03 3.59 -55.32
N VAL A 39 -53.69 4.21 -56.46
CA VAL A 39 -52.33 4.68 -56.74
C VAL A 39 -51.90 5.63 -55.65
N LEU A 40 -52.62 6.73 -55.42
CA LEU A 40 -52.25 7.73 -54.43
C LEU A 40 -52.08 7.14 -53.03
N ALA A 41 -52.99 6.26 -52.60
CA ALA A 41 -52.92 5.64 -51.27
C ALA A 41 -51.73 4.67 -51.13
N LEU A 42 -51.49 3.82 -52.13
CA LEU A 42 -50.39 2.84 -52.09
C LEU A 42 -49.02 3.53 -52.13
N PHE A 43 -48.88 4.57 -52.97
CA PHE A 43 -47.64 5.36 -53.02
C PHE A 43 -47.43 6.19 -51.74
N LEU A 44 -48.48 6.72 -51.12
CA LEU A 44 -48.38 7.37 -49.80
C LEU A 44 -47.86 6.40 -48.73
N VAL A 45 -48.43 5.20 -48.65
CA VAL A 45 -47.98 4.18 -47.69
C VAL A 45 -46.53 3.78 -47.97
N HIS A 46 -46.16 3.62 -49.24
CA HIS A 46 -44.77 3.33 -49.61
C HIS A 46 -43.82 4.46 -49.18
N TYR A 47 -44.18 5.73 -49.37
CA TYR A 47 -43.36 6.86 -48.93
C TYR A 47 -43.16 6.85 -47.41
N LEU A 48 -44.24 6.67 -46.65
CA LEU A 48 -44.19 6.65 -45.18
C LEU A 48 -43.34 5.48 -44.65
N LEU A 49 -43.43 4.30 -45.27
CA LEU A 49 -42.61 3.15 -44.89
C LEU A 49 -41.14 3.30 -45.30
N ASP A 50 -40.87 3.81 -46.51
CA ASP A 50 -39.50 4.03 -46.99
C ASP A 50 -38.75 5.07 -46.15
N ARG A 51 -39.44 6.14 -45.74
CA ARG A 51 -38.90 7.16 -44.84
C ARG A 51 -38.80 6.67 -43.39
N GLY A 52 -39.84 6.01 -42.87
CA GLY A 52 -39.90 5.65 -41.45
C GLY A 52 -39.04 4.45 -41.04
N LEU A 53 -38.73 3.56 -41.98
CA LEU A 53 -37.96 2.33 -41.73
C LEU A 53 -36.65 2.25 -42.53
N GLU A 54 -36.32 3.30 -43.29
CA GLU A 54 -35.15 3.35 -44.17
C GLU A 54 -34.97 2.06 -44.98
N LEU A 55 -36.03 1.67 -45.71
CA LEU A 55 -36.09 0.34 -46.32
C LEU A 55 -34.88 0.08 -47.25
N PRO A 56 -34.13 -1.02 -47.03
CA PRO A 56 -33.08 -1.46 -47.95
C PRO A 56 -33.65 -1.75 -49.35
N ARG A 57 -32.76 -1.79 -50.36
CA ARG A 57 -33.13 -2.05 -51.77
C ARG A 57 -34.12 -3.19 -51.96
N VAL A 58 -33.87 -4.34 -51.33
CA VAL A 58 -34.65 -5.57 -51.57
C VAL A 58 -36.08 -5.49 -51.02
N PRO A 59 -36.32 -5.19 -49.73
CA PRO A 59 -37.67 -4.96 -49.21
C PRO A 59 -38.47 -3.91 -49.99
N ARG A 60 -37.79 -2.84 -50.43
CA ARG A 60 -38.41 -1.78 -51.22
C ARG A 60 -38.89 -2.28 -52.59
N LEU A 61 -38.07 -3.04 -53.31
CA LEU A 61 -38.46 -3.62 -54.60
C LEU A 61 -39.59 -4.65 -54.46
N ILE A 62 -39.60 -5.43 -53.37
CA ILE A 62 -40.70 -6.36 -53.06
C ILE A 62 -42.00 -5.59 -52.82
N LEU A 63 -41.96 -4.51 -52.04
CA LEU A 63 -43.13 -3.65 -51.79
C LEU A 63 -43.64 -3.03 -53.09
N LEU A 64 -42.73 -2.52 -53.94
CA LEU A 64 -43.06 -1.95 -55.24
C LEU A 64 -43.70 -3.00 -56.18
N ALA A 65 -43.17 -4.22 -56.21
CA ALA A 65 -43.75 -5.32 -56.98
C ALA A 65 -45.16 -5.67 -56.46
N GLY A 66 -45.36 -5.68 -55.14
CA GLY A 66 -46.66 -5.84 -54.50
C GLY A 66 -47.67 -4.76 -54.92
N ILE A 67 -47.25 -3.50 -54.95
CA ILE A 67 -48.06 -2.37 -55.44
C ILE A 67 -48.40 -2.55 -56.92
N ALA A 68 -47.43 -2.93 -57.76
CA ALA A 68 -47.66 -3.18 -59.18
C ALA A 68 -48.68 -4.29 -59.42
N ILE A 69 -48.61 -5.40 -58.66
CA ILE A 69 -49.59 -6.49 -58.72
C ILE A 69 -50.98 -6.03 -58.26
N ALA A 70 -51.05 -5.27 -57.17
CA ALA A 70 -52.31 -4.73 -56.65
C ALA A 70 -52.98 -3.78 -57.65
N LEU A 71 -52.19 -2.89 -58.26
CA LEU A 71 -52.65 -1.96 -59.31
C LEU A 71 -53.08 -2.70 -60.58
N TYR A 72 -52.31 -3.69 -61.05
CA TYR A 72 -52.68 -4.51 -62.20
C TYR A 72 -54.02 -5.22 -61.97
N ARG A 73 -54.21 -5.84 -60.79
CA ARG A 73 -55.48 -6.48 -60.42
C ARG A 73 -56.62 -5.45 -60.32
N GLY A 74 -56.34 -4.27 -59.77
CA GLY A 74 -57.28 -3.16 -59.67
C GLY A 74 -57.76 -2.67 -61.03
N ILE A 75 -56.83 -2.31 -61.92
CA ILE A 75 -57.08 -1.87 -63.30
C ILE A 75 -57.85 -2.96 -64.06
N ARG A 76 -57.40 -4.22 -64.00
CA ARG A 76 -58.06 -5.32 -64.69
C ARG A 76 -59.51 -5.51 -64.22
N ARG A 77 -59.75 -5.52 -62.90
CA ARG A 77 -61.10 -5.78 -62.33
C ARG A 77 -62.05 -4.59 -62.43
N ARG A 78 -61.55 -3.36 -62.25
CA ARG A 78 -62.39 -2.16 -62.08
C ARG A 78 -62.48 -1.29 -63.34
N LEU A 79 -61.51 -1.38 -64.25
CA LEU A 79 -61.46 -0.58 -65.47
C LEU A 79 -61.55 -1.46 -66.72
N ALA A 80 -60.60 -2.36 -66.95
CA ALA A 80 -60.51 -3.12 -68.20
C ALA A 80 -61.68 -4.11 -68.38
N TYR A 81 -62.01 -4.90 -67.35
CA TYR A 81 -63.07 -5.91 -67.43
C TYR A 81 -64.47 -5.32 -67.67
N PRO A 82 -64.92 -4.26 -66.97
CA PRO A 82 -66.20 -3.62 -67.26
C PRO A 82 -66.26 -3.00 -68.67
N LEU A 83 -65.16 -2.43 -69.17
CA LEU A 83 -65.13 -1.83 -70.51
C LEU A 83 -65.04 -2.86 -71.64
N ALA A 84 -64.38 -4.01 -71.40
CA ALA A 84 -64.20 -5.06 -72.38
C ALA A 84 -65.45 -5.93 -72.60
N ARG A 85 -66.43 -5.90 -71.68
CA ARG A 85 -67.69 -6.62 -71.90
C ARG A 85 -68.51 -5.97 -73.02
N PRO A 86 -69.02 -6.74 -73.98
CA PRO A 86 -69.92 -6.20 -75.00
C PRO A 86 -71.23 -5.80 -74.32
N LEU A 87 -71.60 -4.52 -74.40
CA LEU A 87 -72.95 -4.05 -74.04
C LEU A 87 -73.78 -4.07 -75.32
N THR A 88 -74.78 -4.95 -75.37
CA THR A 88 -75.74 -5.01 -76.47
C THR A 88 -76.79 -3.90 -76.33
N ARG A 89 -77.46 -3.55 -77.43
CA ARG A 89 -78.54 -2.54 -77.40
C ARG A 89 -79.71 -3.02 -76.51
N THR A 90 -79.95 -4.32 -76.46
CA THR A 90 -80.92 -4.98 -75.57
C THR A 90 -80.58 -4.79 -74.08
N ASP A 91 -79.29 -4.86 -73.70
CA ASP A 91 -78.87 -4.62 -72.30
C ASP A 91 -79.17 -3.19 -71.84
N ILE A 92 -79.05 -2.23 -72.75
CA ILE A 92 -79.35 -0.81 -72.49
C ILE A 92 -80.86 -0.58 -72.44
N ALA A 93 -81.62 -1.22 -73.34
CA ALA A 93 -83.09 -1.20 -73.30
C ALA A 93 -83.61 -1.76 -71.97
N LEU A 94 -83.07 -2.89 -71.51
CA LEU A 94 -83.38 -3.48 -70.19
C LEU A 94 -83.02 -2.55 -69.02
N LEU A 95 -81.90 -1.84 -69.11
CA LEU A 95 -81.48 -0.88 -68.08
C LEU A 95 -82.43 0.31 -67.98
N ILE A 96 -82.95 0.80 -69.10
CA ILE A 96 -83.93 1.89 -69.14
C ILE A 96 -85.25 1.44 -68.54
N GLU A 97 -85.80 0.31 -68.98
CA GLU A 97 -87.09 -0.22 -68.46
C GLU A 97 -87.02 -0.58 -66.98
N ARG A 98 -85.89 -1.12 -66.51
CA ARG A 98 -85.72 -1.41 -65.08
C ARG A 98 -85.82 -0.17 -64.19
N ASN A 99 -85.50 1.01 -64.73
CA ASN A 99 -85.59 2.27 -64.00
C ASN A 99 -86.88 3.06 -64.32
N HIS A 100 -87.65 2.65 -65.33
CA HIS A 100 -88.91 3.24 -65.77
C HIS A 100 -89.94 2.13 -66.03
N GLU A 101 -90.67 1.72 -64.99
CA GLU A 101 -91.65 0.62 -65.06
C GLU A 101 -92.80 0.90 -66.05
N ASP A 102 -93.04 2.18 -66.38
CA ASP A 102 -94.09 2.66 -67.29
C ASP A 102 -93.94 2.20 -68.76
N LEU A 103 -92.77 1.65 -69.13
CA LEU A 103 -92.48 1.18 -70.49
C LEU A 103 -92.96 -0.26 -70.77
N HIS A 104 -93.39 -1.02 -69.77
CA HIS A 104 -94.03 -2.35 -69.90
C HIS A 104 -93.42 -3.31 -70.95
N GLN A 105 -92.09 -3.45 -71.02
CA GLN A 105 -91.35 -4.30 -71.97
C GLN A 105 -91.40 -3.88 -73.45
N GLU A 106 -92.03 -2.75 -73.78
CA GLU A 106 -92.18 -2.30 -75.16
C GLU A 106 -90.85 -1.89 -75.81
N LEU A 107 -89.90 -1.33 -75.03
CA LEU A 107 -88.61 -0.88 -75.55
C LEU A 107 -87.67 -2.07 -75.80
N VAL A 108 -87.68 -3.07 -74.91
CA VAL A 108 -86.93 -4.32 -75.10
C VAL A 108 -87.50 -5.10 -76.27
N SER A 109 -88.83 -5.22 -76.38
CA SER A 109 -89.48 -5.86 -77.52
C SER A 109 -89.21 -5.13 -78.83
N ALA A 110 -89.26 -3.79 -78.87
CA ALA A 110 -88.95 -3.01 -80.07
C ALA A 110 -87.49 -3.16 -80.55
N VAL A 111 -86.55 -3.41 -79.64
CA VAL A 111 -85.13 -3.67 -79.98
C VAL A 111 -84.87 -5.13 -80.37
N GLN A 112 -85.69 -6.07 -79.89
CA GLN A 112 -85.58 -7.51 -80.22
C GLN A 112 -86.32 -7.91 -81.50
N LEU A 113 -87.39 -7.20 -81.86
CA LEU A 113 -88.20 -7.46 -83.05
C LEU A 113 -87.56 -6.86 -84.31
N ASP A 114 -87.14 -7.73 -85.23
CA ASP A 114 -86.55 -7.35 -86.52
C ASP A 114 -87.46 -7.79 -87.68
N PRO A 115 -88.02 -6.86 -88.47
CA PRO A 115 -88.97 -7.18 -89.53
C PRO A 115 -88.37 -8.07 -90.64
N ALA A 116 -87.04 -8.18 -90.73
CA ALA A 116 -86.36 -9.06 -91.69
C ALA A 116 -86.23 -10.52 -91.24
N THR A 117 -86.34 -10.81 -89.94
CA THR A 117 -86.11 -12.15 -89.38
C THR A 117 -87.33 -12.77 -88.68
N SER A 118 -88.35 -11.99 -88.34
CA SER A 118 -89.62 -12.50 -87.77
C SER A 118 -90.49 -13.17 -88.84
N ARG A 119 -90.47 -14.51 -88.92
CA ARG A 119 -91.38 -15.28 -89.78
C ARG A 119 -92.76 -15.40 -89.14
N GLY A 120 -93.76 -14.72 -89.70
CA GLY A 120 -95.17 -14.86 -89.34
C GLY A 120 -95.86 -13.58 -88.83
N ASP A 121 -95.11 -12.49 -88.64
CA ASP A 121 -95.64 -11.23 -88.10
C ASP A 121 -95.84 -10.19 -89.21
N SER A 122 -96.85 -9.32 -89.05
CA SER A 122 -97.10 -8.20 -89.99
C SER A 122 -96.00 -7.14 -89.87
N PRO A 123 -95.31 -6.78 -90.96
CA PRO A 123 -94.28 -5.73 -90.97
C PRO A 123 -94.81 -4.38 -90.48
N GLU A 124 -96.07 -4.05 -90.78
CA GLU A 124 -96.73 -2.82 -90.33
C GLU A 124 -96.91 -2.78 -88.80
N LEU A 125 -97.18 -3.92 -88.18
CA LEU A 125 -97.41 -4.03 -86.73
C LEU A 125 -96.09 -3.91 -85.95
N ILE A 126 -95.02 -4.54 -86.44
CA ILE A 126 -93.64 -4.35 -85.92
C ILE A 126 -93.24 -2.88 -86.01
N ARG A 127 -93.50 -2.25 -87.17
CA ARG A 127 -93.18 -0.83 -87.37
C ARG A 127 -93.96 0.09 -86.42
N ARG A 128 -95.24 -0.21 -86.16
CA ARG A 128 -96.07 0.55 -85.21
C ARG A 128 -95.58 0.40 -83.77
N VAL A 129 -95.11 -0.77 -83.36
CA VAL A 129 -94.50 -1.01 -82.04
C VAL A 129 -93.17 -0.25 -81.90
N GLN A 130 -92.34 -0.27 -82.96
CA GLN A 130 -91.11 0.50 -83.00
C GLN A 130 -91.35 2.03 -82.97
N ASP A 131 -92.36 2.52 -83.69
CA ASP A 131 -92.71 3.96 -83.70
C ASP A 131 -93.29 4.41 -82.35
N ALA A 132 -94.16 3.60 -81.73
CA ALA A 132 -94.70 3.88 -80.39
C ALA A 132 -93.61 3.87 -79.30
N ALA A 133 -92.67 2.92 -79.37
CA ALA A 133 -91.50 2.89 -78.49
C ALA A 133 -90.59 4.10 -78.74
N ALA A 134 -90.40 4.53 -80.00
CA ALA A 134 -89.60 5.71 -80.34
C ALA A 134 -90.18 7.00 -79.74
N GLU A 135 -91.50 7.16 -79.76
CA GLU A 135 -92.18 8.35 -79.22
C GLU A 135 -92.11 8.40 -77.69
N ARG A 136 -92.30 7.26 -77.01
CA ARG A 136 -92.16 7.15 -75.55
C ARG A 136 -90.73 7.38 -75.08
N VAL A 137 -89.73 6.86 -75.79
CA VAL A 137 -88.30 7.08 -75.46
C VAL A 137 -87.92 8.56 -75.53
N ARG A 138 -88.52 9.37 -76.42
CA ARG A 138 -88.24 10.82 -76.49
C ARG A 138 -88.66 11.58 -75.23
N SER A 139 -89.65 11.08 -74.50
CA SER A 139 -90.14 11.72 -73.27
C SER A 139 -89.31 11.40 -72.02
N ILE A 140 -88.36 10.46 -72.13
CA ILE A 140 -87.55 10.01 -71.00
C ILE A 140 -86.27 10.83 -70.92
N ASP A 141 -86.09 11.54 -69.81
CA ASP A 141 -84.85 12.22 -69.50
C ASP A 141 -83.78 11.21 -69.07
N GLY A 142 -82.94 10.82 -70.05
CA GLY A 142 -81.87 9.83 -69.87
C GLY A 142 -80.78 10.22 -68.86
N THR A 143 -80.86 11.41 -68.25
CA THR A 143 -79.96 11.83 -67.16
C THR A 143 -80.36 11.27 -65.78
N SER A 144 -81.65 11.01 -65.55
CA SER A 144 -82.18 10.53 -64.26
C SER A 144 -81.94 9.03 -64.00
N VAL A 145 -81.67 8.26 -65.05
CA VAL A 145 -81.44 6.79 -65.04
C VAL A 145 -80.13 6.41 -64.31
N ILE A 146 -79.22 7.37 -64.07
CA ILE A 146 -77.83 7.10 -63.68
C ILE A 146 -77.45 7.88 -62.39
N ARG A 147 -77.65 7.28 -61.20
CA ARG A 147 -77.31 7.90 -59.89
C ARG A 147 -75.80 8.05 -59.64
N ASN A 148 -75.23 9.25 -59.52
CA ASN A 148 -73.76 9.50 -59.47
C ASN A 148 -73.06 9.39 -58.10
N GLU A 149 -73.78 9.19 -57.00
CA GLU A 149 -73.26 9.25 -55.62
C GLU A 149 -71.99 8.42 -55.37
N ARG A 150 -71.96 7.17 -55.87
CA ARG A 150 -70.80 6.27 -55.68
C ARG A 150 -69.56 6.74 -56.44
N THR A 151 -69.73 7.39 -57.58
CA THR A 151 -68.62 7.94 -58.36
C THR A 151 -68.06 9.18 -57.66
N VAL A 152 -68.93 10.06 -57.17
CA VAL A 152 -68.54 11.24 -56.39
C VAL A 152 -67.76 10.83 -55.14
N ARG A 153 -68.22 9.81 -54.40
CA ARG A 153 -67.52 9.31 -53.19
C ARG A 153 -66.11 8.80 -53.48
N VAL A 154 -65.91 8.09 -54.59
CA VAL A 154 -64.56 7.60 -54.94
C VAL A 154 -63.64 8.76 -55.31
N TRP A 155 -64.14 9.74 -56.05
CA TRP A 155 -63.38 10.94 -56.39
C TRP A 155 -63.12 11.85 -55.18
N SER A 156 -64.04 11.92 -54.21
CA SER A 156 -63.79 12.65 -52.96
C SER A 156 -62.72 11.97 -52.10
N ILE A 157 -62.70 10.64 -52.07
CA ILE A 157 -61.61 9.88 -51.43
C ILE A 157 -60.29 10.12 -52.18
N ALA A 158 -60.28 10.03 -53.51
CA ALA A 158 -59.09 10.31 -54.31
C ALA A 158 -58.55 11.72 -54.05
N ALA A 159 -59.43 12.73 -54.01
CA ALA A 159 -59.08 14.11 -53.70
C ALA A 159 -58.53 14.27 -52.27
N GLY A 160 -59.15 13.64 -51.27
CA GLY A 160 -58.66 13.67 -49.89
C GLY A 160 -57.28 13.04 -49.74
N VAL A 161 -57.04 11.89 -50.38
CA VAL A 161 -55.71 11.24 -50.38
C VAL A 161 -54.70 12.09 -51.16
N ALA A 162 -55.09 12.72 -52.27
CA ALA A 162 -54.22 13.62 -53.03
C ALA A 162 -53.79 14.82 -52.18
N VAL A 163 -54.71 15.44 -51.44
CA VAL A 163 -54.40 16.55 -50.53
C VAL A 163 -53.47 16.10 -49.41
N LEU A 164 -53.75 14.96 -48.77
CA LEU A 164 -52.87 14.41 -47.73
C LEU A 164 -51.47 14.11 -48.27
N PHE A 165 -51.38 13.47 -49.44
CA PHE A 165 -50.12 13.18 -50.11
C PHE A 165 -49.36 14.47 -50.45
N GLY A 166 -50.06 15.51 -50.92
CA GLY A 166 -49.49 16.83 -51.18
C GLY A 166 -48.98 17.55 -49.93
N ILE A 167 -49.71 17.48 -48.81
CA ILE A 167 -49.25 18.03 -47.52
C ILE A 167 -47.99 17.31 -47.07
N VAL A 168 -47.99 15.97 -47.11
CA VAL A 168 -46.84 15.15 -46.71
C VAL A 168 -45.62 15.40 -47.61
N ALA A 169 -45.82 15.55 -48.92
CA ALA A 169 -44.75 15.91 -49.86
C ALA A 169 -44.25 17.36 -49.65
N GLY A 170 -45.14 18.29 -49.31
CA GLY A 170 -44.83 19.70 -49.09
C GLY A 170 -44.11 19.98 -47.78
N LEU A 171 -44.35 19.19 -46.72
CA LEU A 171 -43.64 19.29 -45.45
C LEU A 171 -42.15 18.97 -45.58
N SER A 172 -41.77 18.12 -46.54
CA SER A 172 -40.37 17.73 -46.76
C SER A 172 -40.05 17.56 -48.25
N PRO A 173 -39.89 18.66 -49.01
CA PRO A 173 -39.69 18.61 -50.47
C PRO A 173 -38.42 17.84 -50.88
N GLN A 174 -37.35 17.96 -50.07
CA GLN A 174 -36.08 17.27 -50.33
C GLN A 174 -36.21 15.75 -50.12
N SER A 175 -36.84 15.31 -49.03
CA SER A 175 -37.09 13.89 -48.78
C SER A 175 -38.02 13.28 -49.84
N PHE A 176 -39.05 14.01 -50.27
CA PHE A 176 -39.91 13.56 -51.37
C PHE A 176 -39.12 13.37 -52.68
N GLY A 177 -38.21 14.29 -52.99
CA GLY A 177 -37.29 14.16 -54.13
C GLY A 177 -36.39 12.92 -54.05
N VAL A 178 -35.83 12.63 -52.87
CA VAL A 178 -35.06 11.40 -52.62
C VAL A 178 -35.92 10.16 -52.82
N TRP A 179 -37.15 10.15 -52.32
CA TRP A 179 -38.08 9.04 -52.53
C TRP A 179 -38.41 8.81 -54.01
N CYS A 180 -38.64 9.87 -54.81
CA CYS A 180 -38.85 9.73 -56.25
C CYS A 180 -37.65 9.07 -56.96
N VAL A 181 -36.43 9.42 -56.55
CA VAL A 181 -35.20 8.80 -57.07
C VAL A 181 -35.08 7.35 -56.61
N ARG A 182 -35.40 7.06 -55.35
CA ARG A 182 -35.44 5.71 -54.78
C ARG A 182 -36.46 4.79 -55.45
N LEU A 183 -37.58 5.36 -55.90
CA LEU A 183 -38.62 4.64 -56.64
C LEU A 183 -38.10 4.12 -57.99
N LEU A 184 -37.14 4.82 -58.61
CA LEU A 184 -36.46 4.40 -59.84
C LEU A 184 -35.35 3.34 -59.59
N GLY A 185 -35.19 2.90 -58.34
CA GLY A 185 -34.20 1.89 -57.95
C GLY A 185 -32.83 2.45 -57.57
N ILE A 186 -32.64 3.77 -57.62
CA ILE A 186 -31.37 4.43 -57.28
C ILE A 186 -31.27 4.54 -55.75
N GLU A 187 -30.14 4.14 -55.18
CA GLU A 187 -29.85 4.43 -53.76
C GLU A 187 -29.36 5.85 -53.60
N ARG A 188 -29.96 6.56 -52.65
CA ARG A 188 -29.57 7.90 -52.23
C ARG A 188 -30.03 8.07 -50.80
N ASP A 189 -29.18 8.54 -49.93
CA ASP A 189 -29.55 8.72 -48.52
C ASP A 189 -30.50 9.90 -48.35
N TYR A 190 -31.38 9.80 -47.35
CA TYR A 190 -32.17 10.95 -46.94
C TYR A 190 -31.22 12.03 -46.38
N PRO A 191 -31.53 13.33 -46.54
CA PRO A 191 -30.71 14.40 -45.97
C PRO A 191 -30.57 14.21 -44.46
N ARG A 192 -29.35 14.29 -43.95
CA ARG A 192 -29.06 14.18 -42.52
C ARG A 192 -29.28 15.51 -41.82
N GLU A 193 -29.80 15.46 -40.61
CA GLU A 193 -30.04 16.62 -39.72
C GLU A 193 -29.09 16.63 -38.51
N THR A 194 -28.41 15.51 -38.21
CA THR A 194 -27.38 15.40 -37.16
C THR A 194 -26.00 15.15 -37.78
N PHE A 195 -25.00 15.89 -37.33
CA PHE A 195 -23.59 15.66 -37.67
C PHE A 195 -22.77 15.52 -36.40
N LEU A 196 -22.03 14.41 -36.26
CA LEU A 196 -21.19 14.10 -35.12
C LEU A 196 -19.70 14.27 -35.48
N THR A 197 -19.01 15.17 -34.78
CA THR A 197 -17.56 15.36 -34.94
C THR A 197 -16.82 14.90 -33.70
N LEU A 198 -15.88 13.99 -33.87
CA LEU A 198 -15.02 13.50 -32.79
C LEU A 198 -13.92 14.54 -32.49
N GLU A 199 -13.83 14.97 -31.24
CA GLU A 199 -12.79 15.85 -30.72
C GLU A 199 -11.94 15.12 -29.67
N VAL A 200 -10.65 14.93 -29.97
CA VAL A 200 -9.68 14.42 -28.99
C VAL A 200 -9.05 15.62 -28.28
N PRO A 201 -9.08 15.70 -26.92
CA PRO A 201 -8.42 16.77 -26.19
C PRO A 201 -6.92 16.87 -26.49
N ALA A 202 -6.32 18.04 -26.24
CA ALA A 202 -4.88 18.26 -26.45
C ALA A 202 -4.01 17.35 -25.56
N ASP A 203 -2.78 17.10 -26.02
CA ASP A 203 -1.77 16.18 -25.46
C ASP A 203 -1.69 16.22 -23.93
N GLN A 204 -1.75 15.04 -23.30
CA GLN A 204 -1.64 14.86 -21.85
C GLN A 204 -0.58 13.82 -21.45
N GLY A 205 0.56 13.75 -22.17
CA GLY A 205 1.75 12.95 -21.81
C GLY A 205 1.60 11.43 -21.93
N ASN A 206 0.37 10.92 -21.80
CA ASN A 206 0.02 9.50 -21.95
C ASN A 206 -0.70 9.20 -23.27
N TYR A 207 -1.05 10.24 -24.05
CA TYR A 207 -1.49 10.11 -25.43
C TYR A 207 -1.13 11.35 -26.22
N ARG A 208 -0.75 11.14 -27.48
CA ARG A 208 -0.37 12.18 -28.43
C ARG A 208 -1.25 12.11 -29.66
N VAL A 209 -1.82 13.25 -30.05
CA VAL A 209 -2.56 13.36 -31.31
C VAL A 209 -1.56 13.66 -32.42
N VAL A 210 -1.40 12.73 -33.36
CA VAL A 210 -0.59 12.94 -34.56
C VAL A 210 -1.55 13.55 -35.58
N ALA A 211 -1.49 14.88 -35.70
CA ALA A 211 -2.43 15.64 -36.51
C ALA A 211 -2.55 15.07 -37.95
N SER A 212 -3.79 15.01 -38.43
CA SER A 212 -4.07 14.81 -39.86
C SER A 212 -4.15 16.18 -40.54
N PRO A 213 -3.45 16.42 -41.66
CA PRO A 213 -3.43 17.72 -42.34
C PRO A 213 -4.69 18.03 -43.19
N ASP A 214 -5.70 17.14 -43.23
CA ASP A 214 -6.92 17.28 -44.03
C ASP A 214 -8.20 16.94 -43.23
N GLU A 215 -9.32 17.64 -43.51
CA GLU A 215 -10.64 17.42 -42.89
C GLU A 215 -11.25 16.01 -43.17
N ASP A 216 -10.74 15.31 -44.19
CA ASP A 216 -11.29 14.02 -44.69
C ASP A 216 -10.48 12.77 -44.26
N GLN A 217 -9.40 12.92 -43.49
CA GLN A 217 -8.56 11.79 -43.05
C GLN A 217 -8.79 11.43 -41.57
N PRO A 218 -8.71 10.14 -41.19
CA PRO A 218 -8.96 9.71 -39.82
C PRO A 218 -7.91 10.27 -38.85
N ILE A 219 -8.36 10.70 -37.67
CA ILE A 219 -7.47 11.22 -36.61
C ILE A 219 -6.60 10.08 -36.10
N ARG A 220 -5.27 10.23 -36.13
CA ARG A 220 -4.35 9.24 -35.56
C ARG A 220 -3.95 9.64 -34.14
N VAL A 221 -4.15 8.73 -33.20
CA VAL A 221 -3.81 8.93 -31.78
C VAL A 221 -2.84 7.85 -31.36
N GLN A 222 -1.70 8.25 -30.79
CA GLN A 222 -0.77 7.33 -30.14
C GLN A 222 -1.07 7.33 -28.64
N LEU A 223 -1.49 6.19 -28.11
CA LEU A 223 -1.89 5.99 -26.72
C LEU A 223 -0.89 5.09 -26.01
N ALA A 224 -0.44 5.46 -24.81
CA ALA A 224 0.36 4.56 -23.99
C ALA A 224 -0.49 3.34 -23.57
N ARG A 225 0.08 2.13 -23.67
CA ARG A 225 -0.60 0.87 -23.32
C ARG A 225 -1.17 0.92 -21.90
N GLY A 226 -2.49 0.75 -21.75
CA GLY A 226 -3.17 0.79 -20.47
C GLY A 226 -3.59 2.18 -19.98
N ALA A 227 -3.26 3.24 -20.72
CA ALA A 227 -3.71 4.60 -20.42
C ALA A 227 -5.22 4.79 -20.69
N GLU A 228 -5.76 5.89 -20.17
CA GLU A 228 -7.14 6.30 -20.41
C GLU A 228 -7.20 7.35 -21.53
N LEU A 229 -8.07 7.15 -22.51
CA LEU A 229 -8.28 8.10 -23.61
C LEU A 229 -9.61 8.84 -23.43
N PRO A 230 -9.61 10.12 -23.04
CA PRO A 230 -10.83 10.93 -23.02
C PRO A 230 -11.22 11.32 -24.45
N LEU A 231 -12.49 11.09 -24.81
CA LEU A 231 -13.04 11.44 -26.12
C LEU A 231 -14.27 12.34 -25.96
N ASN A 232 -14.31 13.41 -26.75
CA ASN A 232 -15.45 14.31 -26.84
C ASN A 232 -16.10 14.18 -28.22
N VAL A 233 -17.40 14.41 -28.30
CA VAL A 233 -18.15 14.50 -29.55
C VAL A 233 -18.93 15.81 -29.53
N LEU A 234 -18.73 16.61 -30.57
CA LEU A 234 -19.50 17.81 -30.86
C LEU A 234 -20.63 17.45 -31.83
N VAL A 235 -21.84 17.91 -31.52
CA VAL A 235 -23.03 17.69 -32.35
C VAL A 235 -23.42 18.98 -33.03
N GLU A 236 -23.54 18.95 -34.36
CA GLU A 236 -24.08 20.05 -35.16
C GLU A 236 -25.45 19.65 -35.73
N GLY A 237 -26.43 20.56 -35.68
CA GLY A 237 -27.80 20.30 -36.12
C GLY A 237 -28.72 19.82 -34.99
N VAL A 238 -29.45 18.73 -35.21
CA VAL A 238 -30.42 18.18 -34.24
C VAL A 238 -29.69 17.33 -33.20
N VAL A 239 -29.79 17.69 -31.92
CA VAL A 239 -29.09 16.97 -30.85
C VAL A 239 -29.84 15.67 -30.50
N PRO A 240 -29.23 14.48 -30.68
CA PRO A 240 -29.87 13.22 -30.35
C PRO A 240 -29.89 13.00 -28.83
N ASN A 241 -30.85 12.19 -28.36
CA ASN A 241 -30.98 11.84 -26.94
C ASN A 241 -29.87 10.90 -26.44
N LEU A 242 -29.29 10.11 -27.34
CA LEU A 242 -28.25 9.13 -27.06
C LEU A 242 -27.19 9.19 -28.16
N VAL A 243 -25.93 9.31 -27.75
CA VAL A 243 -24.75 9.14 -28.60
C VAL A 243 -23.95 7.97 -28.03
N GLU A 244 -23.60 7.03 -28.88
CA GLU A 244 -22.76 5.88 -28.54
C GLU A 244 -21.41 6.03 -29.23
N LEU A 245 -20.34 5.76 -28.50
CA LEU A 245 -19.01 5.62 -29.04
C LEU A 245 -18.80 4.14 -29.42
N VAL A 246 -18.57 3.85 -30.69
CA VAL A 246 -18.27 2.50 -31.15
C VAL A 246 -16.76 2.35 -31.30
N THR A 247 -16.19 1.37 -30.60
CA THR A 247 -14.80 0.96 -30.76
C THR A 247 -14.75 -0.36 -31.54
N VAL A 248 -13.95 -0.40 -32.59
CA VAL A 248 -13.71 -1.58 -33.43
C VAL A 248 -12.31 -2.08 -33.13
N ALA A 249 -12.22 -3.27 -32.55
CA ALA A 249 -10.93 -3.91 -32.29
C ALA A 249 -10.34 -4.52 -33.57
N ALA A 250 -9.06 -4.90 -33.53
CA ALA A 250 -8.35 -5.47 -34.68
C ALA A 250 -8.95 -6.81 -35.17
N ASP A 251 -9.67 -7.53 -34.32
CA ASP A 251 -10.40 -8.77 -34.66
C ASP A 251 -11.77 -8.53 -35.31
N GLY A 252 -12.16 -7.26 -35.47
CA GLY A 252 -13.45 -6.83 -36.01
C GLY A 252 -14.59 -6.84 -35.00
N SER A 253 -14.32 -7.08 -33.71
CA SER A 253 -15.34 -6.97 -32.67
C SER A 253 -15.70 -5.51 -32.40
N GLU A 254 -17.01 -5.23 -32.37
CA GLU A 254 -17.54 -3.91 -32.08
C GLU A 254 -18.05 -3.82 -30.64
N PHE A 255 -17.61 -2.79 -29.92
CA PHE A 255 -18.12 -2.45 -28.60
C PHE A 255 -18.70 -1.04 -28.60
N ALA A 256 -19.95 -0.91 -28.17
CA ALA A 256 -20.63 0.38 -28.05
C ALA A 256 -20.64 0.85 -26.59
N LEU A 257 -20.15 2.07 -26.37
CA LEU A 257 -20.08 2.73 -25.08
C LEU A 257 -21.02 3.95 -25.07
N PRO A 258 -22.03 4.01 -24.17
CA PRO A 258 -22.89 5.18 -24.09
C PRO A 258 -22.10 6.41 -23.63
N MET A 259 -22.26 7.53 -24.34
CA MET A 259 -21.59 8.78 -23.98
C MET A 259 -22.46 9.63 -23.05
N SER A 260 -21.82 10.34 -22.12
CA SER A 260 -22.52 11.24 -21.20
C SER A 260 -22.64 12.64 -21.79
N ARG A 261 -23.86 13.20 -21.81
CA ARG A 261 -24.11 14.57 -22.28
C ARG A 261 -23.47 15.59 -21.31
N ARG A 262 -22.72 16.55 -21.86
CA ARG A 262 -22.03 17.63 -21.15
C ARG A 262 -22.35 18.97 -21.81
N GLY A 263 -23.41 19.62 -21.36
CA GLY A 263 -23.95 20.86 -21.96
C GLY A 263 -24.95 20.58 -23.07
N ASP A 264 -25.19 21.58 -23.93
CA ASP A 264 -26.26 21.50 -24.92
C ASP A 264 -25.90 20.68 -26.16
N VAL A 265 -24.63 20.72 -26.61
CA VAL A 265 -24.17 20.17 -27.90
C VAL A 265 -22.96 19.22 -27.80
N ARG A 266 -22.51 18.85 -26.59
CA ARG A 266 -21.32 18.01 -26.40
C ARG A 266 -21.61 16.74 -25.61
N PHE A 267 -20.94 15.66 -26.00
CA PHE A 267 -20.93 14.38 -25.31
C PHE A 267 -19.50 13.99 -24.96
N ARG A 268 -19.28 13.34 -23.82
CA ARG A 268 -17.96 12.91 -23.36
C ARG A 268 -17.99 11.47 -22.86
N THR A 269 -16.94 10.72 -23.15
CA THR A 269 -16.65 9.41 -22.55
C THR A 269 -15.15 9.22 -22.35
N ILE A 270 -14.77 8.18 -21.61
CA ILE A 270 -13.38 7.81 -21.37
C ILE A 270 -13.23 6.33 -21.72
N VAL A 271 -12.37 6.01 -22.68
CA VAL A 271 -11.98 4.64 -22.98
C VAL A 271 -10.88 4.24 -21.99
N ARG A 272 -11.13 3.20 -21.19
CA ARG A 272 -10.23 2.80 -20.10
C ARG A 272 -9.45 1.55 -20.46
N ARG A 273 -8.15 1.53 -20.13
CA ARG A 273 -7.29 0.34 -20.12
C ARG A 273 -7.21 -0.40 -21.46
N THR A 274 -6.99 0.32 -22.55
CA THR A 274 -6.83 -0.33 -23.85
C THR A 274 -5.44 -0.98 -23.98
N LEU A 275 -5.41 -2.24 -24.41
CA LEU A 275 -4.17 -3.03 -24.59
C LEU A 275 -3.80 -3.25 -26.06
N GLU A 276 -4.80 -3.24 -26.95
CA GLU A 276 -4.65 -3.48 -28.39
C GLU A 276 -5.10 -2.28 -29.22
N PRO A 277 -4.49 -2.04 -30.40
CA PRO A 277 -4.92 -0.99 -31.32
C PRO A 277 -6.40 -1.13 -31.71
N PHE A 278 -7.10 -0.01 -31.86
CA PHE A 278 -8.52 0.01 -32.17
C PHE A 278 -8.90 1.24 -32.98
N GLU A 279 -9.98 1.13 -33.76
CA GLU A 279 -10.61 2.26 -34.42
C GLU A 279 -11.82 2.73 -33.61
N VAL A 280 -12.13 4.02 -33.66
CA VAL A 280 -13.24 4.59 -32.89
C VAL A 280 -14.02 5.62 -33.69
N TYR A 281 -15.34 5.55 -33.62
CA TYR A 281 -16.26 6.52 -34.20
C TYR A 281 -17.50 6.71 -33.32
N ALA A 282 -18.23 7.81 -33.52
CA ALA A 282 -19.46 8.11 -32.77
C ALA A 282 -20.69 7.89 -33.64
N ARG A 283 -21.73 7.25 -33.10
CA ARG A 283 -23.03 7.07 -33.75
C ARG A 283 -24.16 7.65 -32.89
N GLY A 284 -25.17 8.25 -33.51
CA GLY A 284 -26.29 8.83 -32.80
C GLY A 284 -27.24 9.60 -33.71
N GLY A 285 -28.54 9.53 -33.43
CA GLY A 285 -29.56 10.12 -34.31
C GLY A 285 -29.58 9.43 -35.67
N ASP A 286 -29.37 10.22 -36.72
CA ASP A 286 -29.27 9.82 -38.14
C ASP A 286 -27.82 9.85 -38.68
N ASP A 287 -26.81 10.07 -37.82
CA ASP A 287 -25.39 9.90 -38.16
C ASP A 287 -24.92 8.50 -37.79
N THR A 288 -24.53 7.73 -38.81
CA THR A 288 -24.06 6.35 -38.69
C THR A 288 -22.57 6.22 -38.42
N GLY A 289 -21.84 7.33 -38.23
CA GLY A 289 -20.41 7.30 -37.87
C GLY A 289 -19.50 7.77 -38.99
N THR A 290 -19.68 9.02 -39.43
CA THR A 290 -19.00 9.53 -40.63
C THR A 290 -17.50 9.84 -40.42
N ARG A 291 -16.99 9.87 -39.18
CA ARG A 291 -15.58 10.19 -38.88
C ARG A 291 -14.96 9.16 -37.92
N HIS A 292 -13.81 8.63 -38.30
CA HIS A 292 -13.07 7.62 -37.55
C HIS A 292 -11.76 8.18 -36.97
N ALA A 293 -11.37 7.72 -35.79
CA ALA A 293 -10.02 7.87 -35.27
C ALA A 293 -9.35 6.50 -35.12
N ILE A 294 -8.08 6.42 -35.50
CA ILE A 294 -7.25 5.22 -35.39
C ILE A 294 -6.34 5.40 -34.19
N VAL A 295 -6.45 4.50 -33.21
CA VAL A 295 -5.66 4.55 -31.99
C VAL A 295 -4.55 3.49 -32.05
N GLU A 296 -3.32 3.95 -32.18
CA GLU A 296 -2.10 3.14 -32.08
C GLU A 296 -1.67 3.02 -30.62
N ILE A 297 -1.26 1.83 -30.19
CA ILE A 297 -0.81 1.61 -28.82
C ILE A 297 0.71 1.45 -28.77
N LEU A 298 1.34 2.32 -27.99
CA LEU A 298 2.78 2.32 -27.74
C LEU A 298 3.09 1.82 -26.34
N VAL A 299 4.26 1.23 -26.16
CA VAL A 299 4.73 0.77 -24.85
C VAL A 299 5.30 1.97 -24.09
N PRO A 300 4.79 2.29 -22.88
CA PRO A 300 5.36 3.37 -22.07
C PRO A 300 6.77 3.01 -21.56
N PRO A 301 7.61 4.01 -21.23
CA PRO A 301 8.90 3.76 -20.59
C PRO A 301 8.69 3.10 -19.22
N ALA A 302 9.49 2.09 -18.92
CA ALA A 302 9.54 1.43 -17.62
C ALA A 302 10.99 1.18 -17.18
N ALA A 303 11.25 1.35 -15.88
CA ALA A 303 12.51 0.95 -15.26
C ALA A 303 12.50 -0.55 -14.90
N THR A 304 13.52 -1.26 -15.35
CA THR A 304 13.78 -2.68 -15.10
C THR A 304 15.16 -2.85 -14.48
N GLU A 305 15.44 -3.97 -13.81
CA GLU A 305 16.75 -4.24 -13.18
C GLU A 305 17.24 -3.12 -12.24
N LEU A 306 16.38 -2.67 -11.34
CA LEU A 306 16.74 -1.65 -10.35
C LEU A 306 17.72 -2.22 -9.32
N VAL A 307 18.92 -1.64 -9.25
CA VAL A 307 20.00 -2.01 -8.33
C VAL A 307 20.47 -0.76 -7.59
N SER A 308 20.48 -0.81 -6.27
CA SER A 308 21.08 0.20 -5.41
C SER A 308 22.48 -0.24 -4.97
N ILE A 309 23.48 0.57 -5.29
CA ILE A 309 24.86 0.42 -4.84
C ILE A 309 25.06 1.42 -3.71
N ILE A 310 25.39 0.90 -2.53
CA ILE A 310 25.58 1.68 -1.30
C ILE A 310 27.06 1.67 -0.97
N GLU A 311 27.68 2.84 -0.93
CA GLU A 311 29.03 3.06 -0.43
C GLU A 311 28.95 3.71 0.96
N PRO A 312 29.17 2.94 2.04
CA PRO A 312 29.15 3.48 3.39
C PRO A 312 30.20 4.58 3.61
N PRO A 313 30.02 5.47 4.60
CA PRO A 313 31.01 6.51 4.91
C PRO A 313 32.39 5.91 5.23
N ALA A 314 33.46 6.67 4.91
CA ALA A 314 34.84 6.19 5.02
C ALA A 314 35.23 5.70 6.43
N TYR A 315 34.71 6.35 7.48
CA TYR A 315 34.98 5.99 8.87
C TYR A 315 34.53 4.58 9.25
N THR A 316 33.49 4.05 8.57
CA THR A 316 32.95 2.71 8.83
C THR A 316 33.84 1.59 8.31
N LYS A 317 34.73 1.88 7.35
CA LYS A 317 35.62 0.93 6.66
C LYS A 317 34.91 -0.31 6.08
N ARG A 318 33.61 -0.21 5.80
CA ARG A 318 32.83 -1.32 5.24
C ARG A 318 32.96 -1.37 3.71
N PRO A 319 32.95 -2.57 3.11
CA PRO A 319 32.93 -2.69 1.66
C PRO A 319 31.61 -2.15 1.09
N ARG A 320 31.64 -1.78 -0.20
CA ARG A 320 30.43 -1.44 -0.95
C ARG A 320 29.43 -2.58 -0.92
N ILE A 321 28.14 -2.25 -0.86
CA ILE A 321 27.04 -3.21 -0.81
C ILE A 321 26.15 -2.98 -2.03
N GLU A 322 25.85 -4.05 -2.76
CA GLU A 322 24.89 -4.01 -3.87
C GLU A 322 23.61 -4.71 -3.41
N ARG A 323 22.46 -4.05 -3.61
CA ARG A 323 21.14 -4.60 -3.31
C ARG A 323 20.23 -4.46 -4.53
N GLU A 324 19.50 -5.52 -4.83
CA GLU A 324 18.44 -5.48 -5.85
C GLU A 324 17.17 -4.87 -5.26
N GLY A 325 16.50 -4.04 -6.05
CA GLY A 325 15.28 -3.33 -5.67
C GLY A 325 15.49 -1.86 -5.34
N GLY A 326 14.39 -1.18 -4.98
CA GLY A 326 14.40 0.26 -4.72
C GLY A 326 14.37 0.66 -3.25
N LEU A 327 14.24 -0.29 -2.31
CA LEU A 327 14.35 -0.01 -0.88
C LEU A 327 15.82 0.21 -0.52
N ILE A 328 16.15 1.40 -0.02
CA ILE A 328 17.52 1.79 0.31
C ILE A 328 17.61 1.99 1.83
N GLU A 329 18.41 1.15 2.48
CA GLU A 329 18.70 1.20 3.91
C GLU A 329 20.20 1.40 4.09
N ALA A 330 20.61 2.57 4.59
CA ALA A 330 22.02 2.92 4.71
C ALA A 330 22.23 3.96 5.82
N LEU A 331 23.49 4.14 6.23
CA LEU A 331 23.88 5.21 7.15
C LEU A 331 23.69 6.58 6.49
N PRO A 332 23.21 7.60 7.20
CA PRO A 332 23.24 8.98 6.73
C PRO A 332 24.65 9.35 6.24
N GLY A 333 24.74 10.07 5.11
CA GLY A 333 26.03 10.41 4.50
C GLY A 333 26.64 9.34 3.58
N SER A 334 26.07 8.12 3.52
CA SER A 334 26.50 7.11 2.52
C SER A 334 26.29 7.63 1.10
N ALA A 335 27.21 7.32 0.19
CA ALA A 335 27.03 7.62 -1.23
C ALA A 335 26.17 6.52 -1.86
N ILE A 336 25.01 6.91 -2.39
CA ILE A 336 24.03 6.00 -2.96
C ILE A 336 24.02 6.17 -4.47
N THR A 337 24.18 5.07 -5.19
CA THR A 337 24.09 5.00 -6.64
C THR A 337 22.95 4.08 -7.04
N VAL A 338 21.89 4.62 -7.64
CA VAL A 338 20.75 3.87 -8.16
C VAL A 338 20.94 3.63 -9.64
N ARG A 339 21.06 2.37 -10.04
CA ARG A 339 21.24 1.92 -11.42
C ARG A 339 19.98 1.19 -11.88
N PHE A 340 19.48 1.50 -13.06
CA PHE A 340 18.35 0.80 -13.68
C PHE A 340 18.46 0.78 -15.20
N ARG A 341 17.78 -0.19 -15.83
CA ARG A 341 17.67 -0.34 -17.29
C ARG A 341 16.30 0.16 -17.76
N ALA A 342 16.28 1.09 -18.71
CA ALA A 342 15.03 1.55 -19.32
C ALA A 342 14.59 0.63 -20.48
N THR A 343 13.29 0.39 -20.63
CA THR A 343 12.73 -0.40 -21.75
C THR A 343 12.74 0.34 -23.09
N THR A 344 12.87 1.68 -23.08
CA THR A 344 12.89 2.56 -24.24
C THR A 344 13.89 3.68 -24.05
N ALA A 345 14.38 4.30 -25.14
CA ALA A 345 15.22 5.49 -25.08
C ALA A 345 14.51 6.63 -24.32
N LEU A 346 15.20 7.20 -23.32
CA LEU A 346 14.65 8.23 -22.43
C LEU A 346 15.18 9.62 -22.80
N SER A 347 14.27 10.60 -22.87
CA SER A 347 14.63 12.02 -22.99
C SER A 347 14.93 12.65 -21.63
N SER A 348 14.28 12.15 -20.57
CA SER A 348 14.47 12.61 -19.19
C SER A 348 14.22 11.46 -18.22
N ALA A 349 15.09 11.33 -17.21
CA ALA A 349 14.94 10.40 -16.10
C ALA A 349 15.31 11.09 -14.79
N VAL A 350 14.36 11.18 -13.86
CA VAL A 350 14.56 11.91 -12.59
C VAL A 350 14.04 11.08 -11.43
N LEU A 351 14.81 10.98 -10.36
CA LEU A 351 14.35 10.51 -9.05
C LEU A 351 13.75 11.71 -8.32
N ALA A 352 12.43 11.73 -8.18
CA ALA A 352 11.71 12.79 -7.49
C ALA A 352 11.37 12.33 -6.07
N PHE A 353 11.97 12.98 -5.07
CA PHE A 353 11.72 12.75 -3.66
C PHE A 353 10.45 13.50 -3.21
N GLN A 354 9.63 12.86 -2.38
CA GLN A 354 8.29 13.34 -2.05
C GLN A 354 8.27 14.32 -0.87
N GLU A 355 9.07 14.06 0.17
CA GLU A 355 9.06 14.89 1.38
C GLU A 355 10.07 16.03 1.30
N SER A 356 11.24 15.79 0.71
CA SER A 356 12.30 16.79 0.58
C SER A 356 12.16 17.70 -0.66
N ASP A 357 11.26 17.38 -1.60
CA ASP A 357 11.08 18.08 -2.89
C ASP A 357 12.39 18.20 -3.70
N VAL A 358 13.31 17.24 -3.51
CA VAL A 358 14.57 17.14 -4.24
C VAL A 358 14.37 16.29 -5.50
N GLU A 359 14.91 16.77 -6.62
CA GLU A 359 14.95 16.03 -7.88
C GLU A 359 16.39 15.69 -8.26
N VAL A 360 16.69 14.40 -8.44
CA VAL A 360 18.02 13.90 -8.84
C VAL A 360 17.95 13.34 -10.25
N GLU A 361 18.69 13.94 -11.17
CA GLU A 361 18.75 13.49 -12.57
C GLU A 361 19.53 12.18 -12.71
N ALA A 362 18.97 11.21 -13.43
CA ALA A 362 19.61 9.95 -13.77
C ALA A 362 20.27 10.03 -15.15
N LYS A 363 21.61 9.99 -15.19
CA LYS A 363 22.38 10.11 -16.43
C LYS A 363 22.52 8.76 -17.11
N ALA A 364 22.49 8.74 -18.44
CA ALA A 364 22.81 7.54 -19.21
C ALA A 364 24.29 7.21 -19.05
N GLU A 365 24.61 5.95 -18.75
CA GLU A 365 25.97 5.44 -18.64
C GLU A 365 26.14 4.25 -19.62
N PRO A 366 27.20 4.23 -20.46
CA PRO A 366 27.41 3.12 -21.39
C PRO A 366 27.66 1.82 -20.63
N ASP A 367 27.00 0.74 -21.07
CA ASP A 367 27.21 -0.60 -20.50
C ASP A 367 28.63 -1.09 -20.83
N LEU A 368 29.54 -1.02 -19.85
CA LEU A 368 30.92 -1.48 -19.98
C LEU A 368 31.03 -3.02 -19.88
N GLU A 369 30.00 -3.73 -19.41
CA GLU A 369 30.04 -5.20 -19.23
C GLU A 369 29.59 -5.98 -20.48
N ALA A 370 28.91 -5.32 -21.43
CA ALA A 370 28.50 -5.89 -22.71
C ALA A 370 29.70 -6.24 -23.64
N GLY A 371 30.90 -5.73 -23.36
CA GLY A 371 32.11 -6.01 -24.15
C GLY A 371 32.65 -7.46 -24.07
N SER A 372 32.11 -8.30 -23.18
CA SER A 372 32.67 -9.65 -22.94
C SER A 372 31.77 -10.82 -23.35
N ARG A 373 30.54 -10.56 -23.85
CA ARG A 373 29.61 -11.63 -24.26
C ARG A 373 29.21 -11.51 -25.73
N GLY A 374 29.99 -12.20 -26.56
CA GLY A 374 29.52 -12.84 -27.78
C GLY A 374 29.27 -11.91 -28.97
N ALA A 375 30.13 -12.00 -29.97
CA ALA A 375 29.83 -11.56 -31.32
C ALA A 375 28.60 -12.33 -31.86
N GLY A 376 27.47 -11.64 -31.99
CA GLY A 376 26.30 -12.16 -32.70
C GLY A 376 24.97 -11.61 -32.20
N GLY A 377 24.52 -10.48 -32.78
CA GLY A 377 23.11 -10.10 -32.80
C GLY A 377 22.82 -8.68 -32.31
N SER A 378 22.61 -7.78 -33.27
CA SER A 378 21.92 -6.46 -33.21
C SER A 378 22.23 -5.53 -32.04
N ASP A 379 22.65 -4.30 -32.38
CA ASP A 379 22.72 -3.12 -31.51
C ASP A 379 21.46 -2.98 -30.62
N VAL A 380 21.50 -3.57 -29.43
CA VAL A 380 20.56 -3.22 -28.35
C VAL A 380 21.26 -2.10 -27.59
N GLU A 381 20.96 -0.85 -27.96
CA GLU A 381 21.32 0.32 -27.16
C GLU A 381 20.82 0.07 -25.73
N THR A 382 21.75 -0.32 -24.87
CA THR A 382 21.48 -0.69 -23.49
C THR A 382 21.41 0.61 -22.71
N HIS A 383 20.21 1.17 -22.59
CA HIS A 383 19.97 2.43 -21.89
C HIS A 383 20.02 2.19 -20.37
N ILE A 384 21.23 2.03 -19.84
CA ILE A 384 21.48 2.01 -18.40
C ILE A 384 21.52 3.46 -17.91
N HIS A 385 20.74 3.75 -16.87
CA HIS A 385 20.70 5.06 -16.23
C HIS A 385 21.17 4.94 -14.79
N VAL A 386 21.94 5.94 -14.36
CA VAL A 386 22.55 6.01 -13.04
C VAL A 386 22.26 7.36 -12.38
N ALA A 387 21.69 7.31 -11.19
CA ALA A 387 21.47 8.46 -10.32
C ALA A 387 22.35 8.34 -9.07
N ARG A 388 23.04 9.42 -8.71
CA ARG A 388 23.91 9.46 -7.52
C ARG A 388 23.39 10.52 -6.55
N PHE A 389 23.21 10.14 -5.29
CA PHE A 389 22.82 11.06 -4.22
C PHE A 389 23.40 10.61 -2.88
N THR A 390 23.41 11.51 -1.91
CA THR A 390 23.88 11.22 -0.54
C THR A 390 22.69 10.83 0.34
N MET A 391 22.85 9.78 1.14
CA MET A 391 21.82 9.29 2.05
C MET A 391 21.35 10.42 3.01
N PRO A 392 20.06 10.78 3.00
CA PRO A 392 19.52 11.85 3.86
C PRO A 392 19.48 11.42 5.34
N GLU A 393 19.35 12.39 6.25
CA GLU A 393 19.20 12.12 7.70
C GLU A 393 17.78 11.66 8.09
N LYS A 394 16.78 12.02 7.29
CA LYS A 394 15.37 11.65 7.51
C LYS A 394 14.91 10.66 6.45
N ALA A 395 13.99 9.79 6.83
CA ALA A 395 13.35 8.90 5.88
C ALA A 395 12.60 9.70 4.81
N ASP A 396 12.62 9.23 3.58
CA ASP A 396 11.91 9.85 2.45
C ASP A 396 11.46 8.76 1.48
N ARG A 397 10.57 9.11 0.55
CA ARG A 397 10.12 8.27 -0.55
C ARG A 397 10.48 8.94 -1.87
N TYR A 398 11.01 8.17 -2.80
CA TYR A 398 11.25 8.63 -4.16
C TYR A 398 10.42 7.85 -5.16
N ARG A 399 10.10 8.51 -6.27
CA ARG A 399 9.53 7.89 -7.46
C ARG A 399 10.44 8.16 -8.65
N LEU A 400 10.50 7.20 -9.57
CA LEU A 400 11.14 7.42 -10.87
C LEU A 400 10.16 8.18 -11.77
N ARG A 401 10.61 9.27 -12.37
CA ARG A 401 9.88 10.04 -13.38
C ARG A 401 10.62 9.89 -14.70
N LEU A 402 10.10 9.00 -15.54
CA LEU A 402 10.68 8.66 -16.84
C LEU A 402 9.85 9.29 -17.97
N VAL A 403 10.54 9.90 -18.93
CA VAL A 403 9.95 10.43 -20.17
C VAL A 403 10.74 9.86 -21.33
N ALA A 404 10.07 9.17 -22.25
CA ALA A 404 10.69 8.62 -23.45
C ALA A 404 10.91 9.71 -24.53
N GLU A 405 11.76 9.43 -25.53
CA GLU A 405 11.97 10.36 -26.66
C GLU A 405 10.69 10.61 -27.47
N ASN A 406 9.79 9.63 -27.51
CA ASN A 406 8.48 9.76 -28.16
C ASN A 406 7.49 10.64 -27.37
N GLY A 407 7.88 11.14 -26.20
CA GLY A 407 7.09 12.02 -25.33
C GLY A 407 6.19 11.29 -24.33
N LEU A 408 6.18 9.94 -24.32
CA LEU A 408 5.38 9.17 -23.37
C LEU A 408 6.01 9.16 -21.98
N SER A 409 5.17 9.34 -20.95
CA SER A 409 5.56 9.19 -19.55
C SER A 409 5.19 7.83 -18.96
N GLU A 410 5.84 7.46 -17.85
CA GLU A 410 5.49 6.28 -17.07
C GLU A 410 4.06 6.40 -16.49
N LEU A 411 3.22 5.37 -16.70
CA LEU A 411 1.81 5.37 -16.30
C LEU A 411 1.58 5.11 -14.81
N SER A 412 2.48 4.38 -14.16
CA SER A 412 2.33 3.94 -12.77
C SER A 412 3.70 3.95 -12.09
N PRO A 413 4.20 5.14 -11.70
CA PRO A 413 5.52 5.25 -11.08
C PRO A 413 5.56 4.47 -9.78
N SER A 414 6.50 3.53 -9.70
CA SER A 414 6.75 2.77 -8.47
C SER A 414 7.29 3.70 -7.39
N HIS A 415 6.78 3.54 -6.17
CA HIS A 415 7.23 4.28 -5.01
C HIS A 415 8.24 3.45 -4.24
N TYR A 416 9.38 4.05 -3.95
CA TYR A 416 10.50 3.42 -3.26
C TYR A 416 10.84 4.22 -2.01
N SER A 417 11.33 3.53 -0.97
CA SER A 417 11.64 4.16 0.32
C SER A 417 13.15 4.25 0.52
N VAL A 418 13.58 5.36 1.09
CA VAL A 418 14.95 5.59 1.58
C VAL A 418 14.87 5.73 3.09
N VAL A 419 15.46 4.77 3.81
CA VAL A 419 15.37 4.66 5.27
C VAL A 419 16.76 4.80 5.88
N PRO A 420 17.10 5.95 6.48
CA PRO A 420 18.36 6.12 7.16
C PRO A 420 18.40 5.31 8.45
N ILE A 421 19.47 4.53 8.61
CA ILE A 421 19.80 3.83 9.85
C ILE A 421 20.91 4.65 10.52
N PRO A 422 20.61 5.47 11.54
CA PRO A 422 21.62 6.32 12.16
C PRO A 422 22.62 5.48 12.97
N ASP A 423 23.85 6.01 13.01
CA ASP A 423 24.96 5.52 13.84
C ASP A 423 24.63 5.57 15.34
N GLU A 424 24.97 4.52 16.09
CA GLU A 424 24.72 4.42 17.53
C GLU A 424 25.84 5.07 18.35
N LYS A 425 25.46 5.84 19.38
CA LYS A 425 26.45 6.45 20.28
C LYS A 425 27.23 5.38 21.04
N PRO A 426 28.53 5.59 21.32
CA PRO A 426 29.35 4.64 22.05
C PRO A 426 28.78 4.43 23.46
N ARG A 427 28.82 3.18 23.91
CA ARG A 427 28.29 2.77 25.22
C ARG A 427 29.44 2.49 26.16
N ILE A 428 29.34 3.01 27.38
CA ILE A 428 30.33 2.80 28.42
C ILE A 428 29.69 2.24 29.67
N ARG A 429 30.34 1.22 30.25
CA ARG A 429 29.96 0.58 31.50
C ARG A 429 31.12 0.71 32.48
N VAL A 430 30.82 1.22 33.66
CA VAL A 430 31.77 1.29 34.78
C VAL A 430 31.40 0.19 35.76
N PHE A 431 32.35 -0.69 36.04
CA PHE A 431 32.19 -1.77 37.01
C PHE A 431 32.78 -1.40 38.38
N SER A 432 33.84 -0.58 38.40
CA SER A 432 34.43 -0.04 39.62
C SER A 432 34.89 1.40 39.35
N PRO A 433 34.72 2.37 40.27
CA PRO A 433 34.30 2.19 41.66
C PRO A 433 32.81 1.87 41.86
N GLY A 434 32.53 0.90 42.73
CA GLY A 434 31.18 0.61 43.20
C GLY A 434 30.69 1.58 44.28
N ALA A 435 29.48 1.35 44.80
CA ALA A 435 28.90 2.18 45.87
C ALA A 435 29.74 2.17 47.18
N SER A 436 30.53 1.12 47.39
CA SER A 436 31.43 0.97 48.54
C SER A 436 32.54 2.04 48.57
N LEU A 437 33.04 2.45 47.40
CA LEU A 437 34.20 3.32 47.22
C LEU A 437 33.86 4.81 47.07
N GLN A 438 32.62 5.22 47.35
CA GLN A 438 32.24 6.64 47.38
C GLN A 438 32.98 7.45 48.44
N ALA A 439 33.47 6.79 49.51
CA ALA A 439 34.21 7.43 50.58
C ALA A 439 35.68 7.02 50.48
N THR A 440 36.57 8.00 50.27
CA THR A 440 37.98 7.74 49.95
C THR A 440 38.95 8.49 50.87
N THR A 441 40.12 7.93 51.17
CA THR A 441 41.19 8.60 51.94
C THR A 441 42.17 9.30 51.00
N THR A 442 43.04 10.15 51.55
CA THR A 442 44.09 10.84 50.76
C THR A 442 45.11 9.89 50.12
N ASN A 443 45.27 8.68 50.68
CA ASN A 443 46.22 7.67 50.20
C ASN A 443 45.53 6.54 49.42
N ALA A 444 44.28 6.74 49.03
CA ALA A 444 43.52 5.70 48.36
C ALA A 444 43.99 5.45 46.93
N LYS A 445 43.96 4.17 46.54
CA LYS A 445 44.18 3.68 45.18
C LYS A 445 42.85 3.23 44.63
N LEU A 446 42.20 4.09 43.85
CA LEU A 446 40.87 3.87 43.30
C LEU A 446 40.95 2.96 42.07
N PRO A 447 40.36 1.75 42.09
CA PRO A 447 40.25 0.92 40.89
C PRO A 447 39.18 1.49 39.96
N LEU A 448 39.59 2.00 38.79
CA LEU A 448 38.69 2.35 37.70
C LEU A 448 38.65 1.19 36.70
N ARG A 449 37.57 0.40 36.75
CA ARG A 449 37.32 -0.72 35.85
C ARG A 449 36.15 -0.40 34.95
N TRP A 450 36.38 -0.42 33.65
CA TRP A 450 35.39 0.03 32.69
C TRP A 450 35.50 -0.75 31.37
N ALA A 451 34.40 -0.77 30.62
CA ALA A 451 34.35 -1.28 29.26
C ALA A 451 33.56 -0.30 28.40
N ALA A 452 34.11 0.04 27.23
CA ALA A 452 33.44 0.81 26.20
C ALA A 452 33.26 -0.05 24.95
N THR A 453 32.14 0.14 24.27
CA THR A 453 31.77 -0.56 23.03
C THR A 453 31.11 0.39 22.05
N ASP A 454 31.43 0.23 20.78
CA ASP A 454 30.91 0.99 19.65
C ASP A 454 30.75 0.08 18.42
N ASP A 455 29.88 0.43 17.49
CA ASP A 455 29.57 -0.37 16.30
C ASP A 455 30.57 -0.16 15.14
N PHE A 456 31.17 1.03 15.01
CA PHE A 456 32.14 1.34 13.95
C PHE A 456 33.56 1.66 14.45
N GLY A 457 33.73 2.04 15.71
CA GLY A 457 35.02 2.14 16.37
C GLY A 457 35.08 3.20 17.47
N LEU A 458 35.73 2.85 18.58
CA LEU A 458 36.01 3.76 19.71
C LEU A 458 37.26 4.60 19.45
N ALA A 459 37.13 5.92 19.33
CA ALA A 459 38.27 6.80 19.15
C ALA A 459 38.99 7.09 20.47
N ARG A 460 38.25 7.48 21.52
CA ARG A 460 38.84 7.91 22.81
C ARG A 460 37.92 7.60 23.98
N VAL A 461 38.52 7.33 25.14
CA VAL A 461 37.83 7.32 26.43
C VAL A 461 38.54 8.29 27.39
N THR A 462 37.76 9.21 27.93
CA THR A 462 38.24 10.33 28.77
C THR A 462 37.52 10.32 30.10
N LEU A 463 38.27 10.58 31.16
CA LEU A 463 37.76 10.80 32.49
C LEU A 463 37.89 12.28 32.82
N THR A 464 36.76 12.95 32.97
CA THR A 464 36.69 14.34 33.39
C THR A 464 36.51 14.41 34.90
N VAL A 465 37.37 15.16 35.56
CA VAL A 465 37.38 15.34 37.02
C VAL A 465 36.89 16.75 37.34
N THR A 466 35.78 16.84 38.07
CA THR A 466 35.20 18.13 38.52
C THR A 466 35.26 18.25 40.04
N PRO A 467 36.03 19.19 40.60
CA PRO A 467 36.02 19.50 42.03
C PRO A 467 34.70 20.18 42.43
N GLY A 468 34.00 19.65 43.44
CA GLY A 468 32.66 20.06 43.83
C GLY A 468 32.53 21.35 44.65
N THR A 469 33.54 22.24 44.65
CA THR A 469 33.51 23.48 45.45
C THR A 469 33.23 24.76 44.66
N THR A 470 33.22 24.73 43.32
CA THR A 470 32.84 25.89 42.48
C THR A 470 32.39 25.45 41.09
N GLU A 471 31.30 26.04 40.57
CA GLU A 471 30.83 25.85 39.18
C GLU A 471 31.87 26.30 38.12
N ASP A 472 32.89 27.06 38.52
CA ASP A 472 34.04 27.51 37.71
C ASP A 472 35.34 26.71 37.96
N ALA A 473 35.29 25.55 38.64
CA ALA A 473 36.48 24.75 38.88
C ALA A 473 37.01 24.14 37.57
N ALA A 474 38.26 24.44 37.21
CA ALA A 474 38.88 23.92 35.98
C ALA A 474 38.83 22.38 35.94
N LEU A 475 38.44 21.85 34.78
CA LEU A 475 38.31 20.42 34.54
C LEU A 475 39.70 19.81 34.36
N SER A 476 40.03 18.78 35.14
CA SER A 476 41.18 17.93 34.83
C SER A 476 40.67 16.79 33.94
N GLU A 477 41.24 16.66 32.74
CA GLU A 477 40.89 15.60 31.79
C GLU A 477 42.02 14.55 31.77
N ILE A 478 41.66 13.31 32.06
CA ILE A 478 42.59 12.17 32.01
C ILE A 478 42.17 11.30 30.83
N THR A 479 43.04 11.20 29.83
CA THR A 479 42.86 10.24 28.73
C THR A 479 43.16 8.84 29.25
N LEU A 480 42.16 7.96 29.22
CA LEU A 480 42.30 6.56 29.61
C LEU A 480 42.62 5.67 28.42
N PHE A 481 42.03 5.97 27.28
CA PHE A 481 42.27 5.27 26.03
C PHE A 481 42.25 6.25 24.87
N ASP A 482 43.22 6.14 23.96
CA ASP A 482 43.23 6.88 22.69
C ASP A 482 43.71 5.95 21.57
N ALA A 483 42.84 5.71 20.58
CA ALA A 483 43.10 4.85 19.45
C ALA A 483 44.26 5.35 18.57
N ALA A 484 44.54 6.67 18.55
CA ALA A 484 45.66 7.23 17.80
C ALA A 484 47.01 6.99 18.50
N SER A 485 47.00 6.82 19.82
CA SER A 485 48.20 6.58 20.63
C SER A 485 48.61 5.09 20.70
N THR A 486 47.66 4.18 20.47
CA THR A 486 47.86 2.73 20.49
C THR A 486 48.39 2.21 19.15
N ARG A 487 49.58 2.69 18.75
CA ARG A 487 50.31 2.16 17.59
C ARG A 487 51.15 0.94 18.01
N PRO A 488 51.03 -0.23 17.37
CA PRO A 488 52.03 -1.29 17.49
C PRO A 488 53.39 -0.75 16.99
N PRO A 489 54.49 -0.86 17.77
CA PRO A 489 55.79 -0.30 17.39
C PRO A 489 56.36 -0.80 16.05
N ASP A 490 55.89 -1.94 15.52
CA ASP A 490 56.51 -2.66 14.40
C ASP A 490 55.75 -2.59 13.06
N THR A 491 54.91 -1.58 12.83
CA THR A 491 54.31 -1.36 11.50
C THR A 491 54.90 -0.12 10.81
N THR A 492 55.96 -0.37 10.04
CA THR A 492 56.62 0.60 9.13
C THR A 492 55.93 0.74 7.77
N ASP A 493 54.90 -0.04 7.48
CA ASP A 493 54.05 0.19 6.30
C ASP A 493 52.79 0.96 6.71
N GLY A 494 52.35 1.90 5.86
CA GLY A 494 51.20 2.79 6.06
C GLY A 494 49.83 2.09 6.15
N GLY A 495 49.71 1.08 6.99
CA GLY A 495 48.48 0.40 7.33
C GLY A 495 47.53 1.33 8.08
N ALA A 496 46.29 1.39 7.62
CA ALA A 496 45.23 2.19 8.23
C ALA A 496 45.05 1.81 9.71
N ILE A 497 44.94 2.81 10.59
CA ILE A 497 44.69 2.64 12.04
C ILE A 497 43.35 1.92 12.22
N THR A 498 43.36 0.63 12.53
CA THR A 498 42.11 -0.10 12.86
C THR A 498 41.67 0.32 14.26
N VAL A 499 40.61 1.13 14.31
CA VAL A 499 39.99 1.55 15.56
C VAL A 499 39.26 0.34 16.17
N PRO A 500 39.49 -0.01 17.44
CA PRO A 500 38.81 -1.13 18.06
C PRO A 500 37.32 -0.81 18.31
N GLN A 501 36.44 -1.78 18.08
CA GLN A 501 35.01 -1.68 18.39
C GLN A 501 34.71 -1.85 19.89
N ALA A 502 35.63 -2.46 20.64
CA ALA A 502 35.48 -2.63 22.07
C ALA A 502 36.85 -2.45 22.75
N HIS A 503 36.85 -1.78 23.89
CA HIS A 503 38.02 -1.65 24.74
C HIS A 503 37.59 -1.70 26.21
N ALA A 504 38.31 -2.46 27.01
CA ALA A 504 38.08 -2.56 28.43
C ALA A 504 39.42 -2.58 29.15
N ASP A 505 39.49 -1.89 30.28
CA ASP A 505 40.73 -1.73 31.02
C ASP A 505 40.46 -1.57 32.53
N LEU A 506 41.50 -1.81 33.32
CA LEU A 506 41.56 -1.57 34.75
C LEU A 506 42.75 -0.67 35.04
N ARG A 507 42.47 0.52 35.58
CA ARG A 507 43.51 1.47 36.00
C ARG A 507 43.33 1.84 37.47
N PHE A 508 44.41 1.81 38.24
CA PHE A 508 44.43 2.41 39.57
C PHE A 508 44.70 3.90 39.46
N LEU A 509 43.84 4.70 40.08
CA LEU A 509 43.95 6.15 40.14
C LEU A 509 44.22 6.58 41.59
N GLU A 510 45.21 7.43 41.78
CA GLU A 510 45.49 8.04 43.08
C GLU A 510 44.89 9.44 43.15
N LEU A 511 44.61 9.97 44.34
CA LEU A 511 44.09 11.35 44.45
C LEU A 511 45.06 12.40 43.88
N ALA A 512 46.35 12.07 43.78
CA ALA A 512 47.32 12.91 43.10
C ALA A 512 47.04 13.08 41.60
N ASP A 513 46.44 12.08 40.95
CA ASP A 513 46.05 12.13 39.53
C ASP A 513 44.87 13.09 39.30
N PHE A 514 44.09 13.38 40.34
CA PHE A 514 42.97 14.31 40.32
C PHE A 514 43.37 15.76 40.64
N ALA A 515 44.67 16.03 40.74
CA ALA A 515 45.16 17.39 40.97
C ALA A 515 44.75 18.32 39.83
N ASN A 516 44.45 19.56 40.18
CA ASN A 516 44.14 20.63 39.24
C ASN A 516 45.20 21.72 39.39
N GLY A 517 46.15 21.78 38.46
CA GLY A 517 47.38 22.56 38.61
C GLY A 517 48.16 22.13 39.85
N ASP A 518 48.43 23.09 40.75
CA ASP A 518 49.15 22.83 42.01
C ASP A 518 48.25 22.37 43.17
N ARG A 519 46.92 22.41 43.02
CA ARG A 519 45.99 22.03 44.09
C ARG A 519 45.69 20.53 44.05
N LYS A 520 46.21 19.81 45.04
CA LYS A 520 45.84 18.41 45.31
C LYS A 520 44.51 18.36 46.07
N PRO A 521 43.68 17.32 45.86
CA PRO A 521 42.49 17.10 46.67
C PRO A 521 42.82 17.01 48.16
N GLN A 522 41.99 17.64 48.99
CA GLN A 522 42.13 17.66 50.44
C GLN A 522 40.95 16.99 51.13
N VAL A 523 41.13 16.64 52.40
CA VAL A 523 40.07 16.13 53.25
C VAL A 523 38.89 17.12 53.28
N GLY A 524 37.69 16.61 52.99
CA GLY A 524 36.45 17.39 52.88
C GLY A 524 36.04 17.74 51.46
N ASP A 525 36.92 17.58 50.46
CA ASP A 525 36.58 17.80 49.06
C ASP A 525 35.62 16.72 48.55
N ARG A 526 34.67 17.13 47.69
CA ARG A 526 33.85 16.21 46.90
C ARG A 526 34.30 16.27 45.45
N ILE A 527 34.62 15.13 44.86
CA ILE A 527 35.09 15.02 43.48
C ILE A 527 34.01 14.30 42.68
N THR A 528 33.60 14.87 41.55
CA THR A 528 32.74 14.19 40.58
C THR A 528 33.59 13.74 39.41
N LEU A 529 33.54 12.44 39.13
CA LEU A 529 34.24 11.81 38.02
C LEU A 529 33.22 11.47 36.94
N SER A 530 33.41 11.99 35.73
CA SER A 530 32.54 11.76 34.58
C SER A 530 33.33 11.05 33.49
N LEU A 531 32.95 9.81 33.20
CA LEU A 531 33.61 8.97 32.22
C LEU A 531 32.83 8.99 30.91
N VAL A 532 33.52 9.30 29.81
CA VAL A 532 32.92 9.52 28.48
C VAL A 532 33.72 8.79 27.41
N ALA A 533 33.02 8.11 26.51
CA ALA A 533 33.59 7.52 25.30
C ALA A 533 33.19 8.35 24.07
N THR A 534 34.09 8.47 23.10
CA THR A 534 33.85 9.10 21.80
C THR A 534 34.13 8.12 20.67
N ASP A 535 33.26 8.08 19.68
CA ASP A 535 33.40 7.23 18.49
C ASP A 535 34.37 7.84 17.46
N ASN A 536 34.53 7.15 16.32
CA ASN A 536 35.30 7.60 15.17
C ASN A 536 34.44 8.21 14.05
N ARG A 537 33.20 8.62 14.32
CA ARG A 537 32.29 9.16 13.30
C ARG A 537 32.81 10.50 12.79
N GLU A 538 32.71 10.69 11.47
CA GLU A 538 33.03 11.95 10.79
C GLU A 538 31.77 12.60 10.21
N PRO A 539 31.68 13.96 10.11
CA PRO A 539 32.69 14.94 10.52
C PRO A 539 32.71 15.25 12.02
N GLU A 540 31.63 14.96 12.74
CA GLU A 540 31.52 15.15 14.19
C GLU A 540 31.42 13.78 14.87
N ALA A 541 32.38 13.51 15.77
CA ALA A 541 32.37 12.32 16.60
C ALA A 541 31.18 12.37 17.57
N GLN A 542 30.48 11.24 17.73
CA GLN A 542 29.46 11.14 18.75
C GLN A 542 30.07 10.87 20.11
N VAL A 543 29.47 11.50 21.10
CA VAL A 543 29.82 11.36 22.50
C VAL A 543 28.80 10.46 23.18
N GLY A 544 29.28 9.39 23.81
CA GLY A 544 28.50 8.46 24.59
C GLY A 544 27.86 9.12 25.81
N ARG A 545 26.90 8.43 26.43
CA ARG A 545 26.28 8.94 27.66
C ARG A 545 27.32 8.93 28.80
N PRO A 546 27.56 10.07 29.49
CA PRO A 546 28.50 10.12 30.60
C PRO A 546 28.07 9.21 31.74
N GLN A 547 29.02 8.48 32.32
CA GLN A 547 28.84 7.75 33.57
C GLN A 547 29.51 8.51 34.70
N GLU A 548 28.71 9.01 35.63
CA GLU A 548 29.17 9.85 36.73
C GLU A 548 29.18 9.11 38.06
N PHE A 549 30.25 9.27 38.82
CA PHE A 549 30.36 8.79 40.19
C PHE A 549 31.04 9.84 41.06
N ARG A 550 30.62 9.90 42.33
CA ARG A 550 31.07 10.89 43.30
C ARG A 550 31.97 10.24 44.33
N LEU A 551 33.06 10.94 44.65
CA LEU A 551 34.01 10.58 45.69
C LEU A 551 34.02 11.69 46.75
N ASP A 552 33.77 11.31 48.00
CA ASP A 552 33.97 12.14 49.17
C ASP A 552 35.36 11.83 49.76
N VAL A 553 36.25 12.81 49.76
CA VAL A 553 37.57 12.69 50.39
C VAL A 553 37.41 12.87 51.89
N LEU A 554 37.62 11.81 52.66
CA LEU A 554 37.45 11.79 54.10
C LEU A 554 38.80 11.59 54.81
N ASP A 555 38.84 12.04 56.06
CA ASP A 555 39.91 11.63 56.97
C ASP A 555 39.81 10.13 57.28
N VAL A 556 40.95 9.51 57.60
CA VAL A 556 41.04 8.08 57.91
C VAL A 556 40.14 7.72 59.09
N GLU A 557 40.08 8.53 60.14
CA GLU A 557 39.25 8.24 61.32
C GLU A 557 37.76 8.28 60.99
N GLU A 558 37.34 9.24 60.17
CA GLU A 558 35.95 9.37 59.74
C GLU A 558 35.53 8.22 58.81
N LEU A 559 36.40 7.78 57.90
CA LEU A 559 36.14 6.60 57.08
C LEU A 559 36.04 5.34 57.94
N GLN A 560 36.96 5.13 58.88
CA GLN A 560 36.91 3.99 59.81
C GLN A 560 35.62 3.99 60.63
N ARG A 561 35.14 5.16 61.09
CA ARG A 561 33.85 5.29 61.78
C ARG A 561 32.66 4.91 60.90
N ARG A 562 32.67 5.29 59.61
CA ARG A 562 31.63 4.89 58.64
C ARG A 562 31.67 3.38 58.39
N LEU A 563 32.85 2.79 58.22
CA LEU A 563 33.01 1.34 58.04
C LEU A 563 32.58 0.56 59.28
N GLN A 564 32.91 1.02 60.49
CA GLN A 564 32.43 0.41 61.74
C GLN A 564 30.90 0.48 61.84
N SER A 565 30.30 1.61 61.43
CA SER A 565 28.83 1.75 61.40
C SER A 565 28.18 0.80 60.39
N ARG A 566 28.79 0.59 59.21
CA ARG A 566 28.36 -0.41 58.23
C ARG A 566 28.44 -1.83 58.79
N LEU A 567 29.56 -2.21 59.40
CA LEU A 567 29.73 -3.55 59.99
C LEU A 567 28.75 -3.82 61.14
N ARG A 568 28.37 -2.80 61.92
CA ARG A 568 27.29 -2.92 62.93
C ARG A 568 25.93 -3.17 62.27
N ALA A 569 25.66 -2.55 61.12
CA ALA A 569 24.46 -2.85 60.34
C ALA A 569 24.51 -4.29 59.79
N THR A 570 25.65 -4.74 59.29
CA THR A 570 25.87 -6.14 58.86
C THR A 570 25.61 -7.10 60.00
N ARG A 571 26.12 -6.84 61.22
CA ARG A 571 25.79 -7.63 62.42
C ARG A 571 24.27 -7.73 62.64
N SER A 572 23.54 -6.61 62.56
CA SER A 572 22.08 -6.63 62.68
C SER A 572 21.40 -7.48 61.60
N THR A 573 21.95 -7.50 60.38
CA THR A 573 21.51 -8.40 59.30
C THR A 573 21.79 -9.87 59.63
N VAL A 574 22.97 -10.19 60.16
CA VAL A 574 23.32 -11.55 60.63
C VAL A 574 22.39 -11.99 61.76
N GLU A 575 22.09 -11.14 62.75
CA GLU A 575 21.16 -11.45 63.84
C GLU A 575 19.74 -11.71 63.33
N ARG A 576 19.27 -10.95 62.33
CA ARG A 576 17.98 -11.20 61.67
C ARG A 576 17.99 -12.53 60.92
N ALA A 577 19.06 -12.83 60.18
CA ALA A 577 19.23 -14.08 59.48
C ALA A 577 19.18 -15.28 60.45
N LEU A 578 19.90 -15.18 61.56
CA LEU A 578 19.94 -16.23 62.59
C LEU A 578 18.56 -16.45 63.20
N ARG A 579 17.84 -15.39 63.58
CA ARG A 579 16.47 -15.53 64.13
C ARG A 579 15.52 -16.20 63.17
N VAL A 580 15.54 -15.82 61.89
CA VAL A 580 14.70 -16.46 60.86
C VAL A 580 15.09 -17.92 60.69
N GLN A 581 16.39 -18.22 60.72
CA GLN A 581 16.91 -19.57 60.60
C GLN A 581 16.51 -20.46 61.78
N GLU A 582 16.61 -19.97 63.02
CA GLU A 582 16.18 -20.68 64.23
C GLU A 582 14.66 -20.95 64.25
N GLU A 583 13.86 -20.00 63.76
CA GLU A 583 12.41 -20.19 63.58
C GLU A 583 12.13 -21.32 62.58
N GLN A 584 12.84 -21.32 61.44
CA GLN A 584 12.68 -22.40 60.44
C GLN A 584 13.16 -23.74 60.98
N ARG A 585 14.32 -23.78 61.66
CA ARG A 585 14.86 -24.97 62.33
C ARG A 585 13.83 -25.58 63.28
N THR A 586 13.22 -24.77 64.13
CA THR A 586 12.20 -25.22 65.09
C THR A 586 10.96 -25.76 64.37
N ARG A 587 10.49 -25.08 63.32
CA ARG A 587 9.34 -25.52 62.52
C ARG A 587 9.62 -26.84 61.80
N SER A 588 10.77 -26.98 61.15
CA SER A 588 11.15 -28.20 60.43
C SER A 588 11.37 -29.37 61.40
N GLY A 589 12.00 -29.13 62.56
CA GLY A 589 12.21 -30.15 63.59
C GLY A 589 10.89 -30.65 64.22
N THR A 590 9.98 -29.74 64.56
CA THR A 590 8.65 -30.12 65.09
C THR A 590 7.82 -30.91 64.07
N PHE A 591 7.93 -30.58 62.78
CA PHE A 591 7.27 -31.35 61.73
C PHE A 591 7.90 -32.73 61.52
N LEU A 592 9.24 -32.82 61.50
CA LEU A 592 9.95 -34.10 61.39
C LEU A 592 9.56 -35.08 62.51
N ALA A 593 9.38 -34.57 63.73
CA ALA A 593 8.91 -35.38 64.86
C ALA A 593 7.45 -35.87 64.70
N ALA A 594 6.64 -35.20 63.88
CA ALA A 594 5.23 -35.49 63.66
C ALA A 594 4.93 -36.04 62.26
N ILE A 595 5.94 -36.61 61.57
CA ILE A 595 5.87 -36.96 60.14
C ILE A 595 4.95 -38.16 59.86
N GLU A 596 4.83 -39.09 60.81
CA GLU A 596 4.01 -40.30 60.70
C GLU A 596 2.52 -39.96 60.62
N GLY A 597 1.83 -40.44 59.57
CA GLY A 597 0.39 -40.21 59.38
C GLY A 597 0.00 -38.83 58.83
N THR A 598 0.97 -38.03 58.37
CA THR A 598 0.70 -36.70 57.78
C THR A 598 0.08 -36.80 56.38
N THR A 599 -0.94 -35.97 56.10
CA THR A 599 -1.55 -35.88 54.77
C THR A 599 -0.60 -35.22 53.76
N LEU A 600 -0.75 -35.58 52.48
CA LEU A 600 0.03 -35.00 51.38
C LEU A 600 -0.12 -33.47 51.30
N GLU A 601 -1.32 -32.93 51.56
CA GLU A 601 -1.56 -31.49 51.61
C GLU A 601 -0.75 -30.80 52.71
N ARG A 602 -0.68 -31.41 53.90
CA ARG A 602 0.09 -30.88 55.02
C ARG A 602 1.59 -30.91 54.76
N ARG A 603 2.09 -31.95 54.07
CA ARG A 603 3.49 -32.02 53.60
C ARG A 603 3.80 -30.89 52.62
N ARG A 604 2.95 -30.68 51.62
CA ARG A 604 3.12 -29.60 50.62
C ARG A 604 3.13 -28.21 51.25
N LEU A 605 2.20 -27.94 52.16
CA LEU A 605 2.13 -26.67 52.87
C LEU A 605 3.41 -26.38 53.67
N LEU A 606 3.95 -27.41 54.36
CA LEU A 606 5.19 -27.26 55.10
C LEU A 606 6.39 -27.04 54.19
N ILE A 607 6.54 -27.81 53.11
CA ILE A 607 7.64 -27.65 52.16
C ILE A 607 7.65 -26.22 51.64
N SER A 608 6.49 -25.73 51.17
CA SER A 608 6.36 -24.36 50.68
C SER A 608 6.72 -23.32 51.74
N ALA A 609 6.27 -23.50 52.99
CA ALA A 609 6.59 -22.59 54.08
C ALA A 609 8.08 -22.61 54.46
N THR A 610 8.71 -23.79 54.46
CA THR A 610 10.14 -23.97 54.77
C THR A 610 11.02 -23.43 53.65
N GLU A 611 10.64 -23.68 52.40
CA GLU A 611 11.30 -23.14 51.21
C GLU A 611 11.26 -21.62 51.19
N ALA A 612 10.09 -21.00 51.43
CA ALA A 612 9.99 -19.55 51.57
C ALA A 612 10.87 -19.01 52.71
N GLY A 613 10.98 -19.76 53.81
CA GLY A 613 11.91 -19.46 54.91
C GLY A 613 13.38 -19.48 54.47
N GLN A 614 13.81 -20.55 53.80
CA GLN A 614 15.18 -20.69 53.31
C GLN A 614 15.53 -19.68 52.20
N GLN A 615 14.60 -19.35 51.31
CA GLN A 615 14.82 -18.28 50.32
C GLN A 615 15.03 -16.91 50.99
N ARG A 616 14.34 -16.62 52.11
CA ARG A 616 14.62 -15.40 52.90
C ARG A 616 16.02 -15.44 53.52
N VAL A 617 16.44 -16.57 54.07
CA VAL A 617 17.79 -16.76 54.64
C VAL A 617 18.86 -16.60 53.57
N ARG A 618 18.66 -17.17 52.38
CA ARG A 618 19.51 -16.94 51.19
C ARG A 618 19.65 -15.45 50.85
N GLY A 619 18.54 -14.71 50.87
CA GLY A 619 18.56 -13.26 50.64
C GLY A 619 19.42 -12.51 51.66
N PHE A 620 19.32 -12.86 52.95
CA PHE A 620 20.18 -12.29 53.98
C PHE A 620 21.65 -12.70 53.80
N LEU A 621 21.95 -13.97 53.51
CA LEU A 621 23.32 -14.44 53.28
C LEU A 621 23.97 -13.75 52.08
N LEU A 622 23.23 -13.54 51.00
CA LEU A 622 23.70 -12.78 49.84
C LEU A 622 24.01 -11.33 50.21
N GLN A 623 23.11 -10.67 50.96
CA GLN A 623 23.33 -9.32 51.46
C GLN A 623 24.59 -9.25 52.34
N ILE A 624 24.73 -10.14 53.32
CA ILE A 624 25.87 -10.21 54.24
C ILE A 624 27.17 -10.41 53.46
N ARG A 625 27.17 -11.33 52.49
CA ARG A 625 28.33 -11.60 51.62
C ARG A 625 28.76 -10.36 50.84
N ASN A 626 27.82 -9.68 50.19
CA ASN A 626 28.11 -8.47 49.42
C ASN A 626 28.59 -7.32 50.32
N GLU A 627 28.01 -7.15 51.51
CA GLU A 627 28.46 -6.16 52.51
C GLU A 627 29.89 -6.42 53.00
N PHE A 628 30.29 -7.69 53.16
CA PHE A 628 31.67 -8.04 53.47
C PHE A 628 32.63 -7.80 52.29
N SER A 629 32.24 -8.14 51.06
CA SER A 629 33.02 -7.79 49.86
C SER A 629 33.25 -6.28 49.76
N ASP A 630 32.19 -5.49 49.98
CA ASP A 630 32.26 -4.02 49.99
C ASP A 630 33.17 -3.49 51.09
N ALA A 631 33.12 -4.09 52.28
CA ALA A 631 34.01 -3.75 53.38
C ALA A 631 35.46 -4.07 53.03
N LEU A 632 35.74 -5.23 52.44
CA LEU A 632 37.07 -5.64 52.00
C LEU A 632 37.64 -4.69 50.92
N ASP A 633 36.84 -4.36 49.89
CA ASP A 633 37.21 -3.36 48.88
C ASP A 633 37.53 -2.01 49.53
N SER A 634 36.67 -1.57 50.46
CA SER A 634 36.89 -0.30 51.16
C SER A 634 38.17 -0.30 52.01
N HIS A 635 38.56 -1.42 52.61
CA HIS A 635 39.80 -1.50 53.40
C HIS A 635 41.05 -1.57 52.50
N LEU A 636 41.00 -2.36 51.42
CA LEU A 636 42.10 -2.52 50.48
C LEU A 636 42.41 -1.20 49.75
N PHE A 637 41.40 -0.60 49.11
CA PHE A 637 41.61 0.55 48.23
C PHE A 637 41.82 1.86 48.97
N ASN A 638 41.42 1.97 50.24
CA ASN A 638 41.71 3.15 51.06
C ASN A 638 43.02 3.04 51.86
N GLY A 639 43.81 1.98 51.64
CA GLY A 639 45.08 1.78 52.31
C GLY A 639 44.93 1.65 53.83
N LEU A 640 43.85 1.01 54.30
CA LEU A 640 43.63 0.78 55.74
C LEU A 640 44.36 -0.47 56.25
N GLU A 641 44.88 -1.29 55.35
CA GLU A 641 45.68 -2.47 55.66
C GLU A 641 47.16 -2.10 55.83
N ASP A 642 47.66 -2.23 57.06
CA ASP A 642 49.04 -1.89 57.41
C ASP A 642 50.05 -3.04 57.15
N SER A 643 49.60 -4.21 56.65
CA SER A 643 50.46 -5.37 56.41
C SER A 643 51.34 -5.22 55.16
N PRO A 644 52.57 -5.78 55.16
CA PRO A 644 53.47 -5.67 54.01
C PRO A 644 52.95 -6.39 52.76
N GLU A 645 52.04 -7.36 52.92
CA GLU A 645 51.43 -8.11 51.84
C GLU A 645 50.27 -7.39 51.13
N ALA A 646 49.82 -6.22 51.61
CA ALA A 646 48.76 -5.43 50.98
C ALA A 646 49.06 -5.11 49.50
N ALA A 647 50.33 -4.83 49.17
CA ALA A 647 50.76 -4.59 47.79
C ALA A 647 50.59 -5.83 46.91
N THR A 648 50.89 -7.02 47.44
CA THR A 648 50.69 -8.30 46.73
C THR A 648 49.20 -8.58 46.49
N VAL A 649 48.32 -8.17 47.40
CA VAL A 649 46.87 -8.27 47.21
C VAL A 649 46.41 -7.38 46.04
N LEU A 650 46.91 -6.14 45.94
CA LEU A 650 46.60 -5.25 44.81
C LEU A 650 47.09 -5.79 43.47
N GLU A 651 48.30 -6.36 43.41
CA GLU A 651 48.84 -6.99 42.19
C GLU A 651 47.99 -8.19 41.77
N ARG A 652 47.55 -9.02 42.73
CA ARG A 652 46.63 -10.14 42.46
C ARG A 652 45.27 -9.65 42.01
N TYR A 653 44.76 -8.57 42.60
CA TYR A 653 43.50 -7.94 42.17
C TYR A 653 43.60 -7.50 40.71
N GLU A 654 44.69 -6.82 40.35
CA GLU A 654 44.93 -6.38 38.98
C GLU A 654 44.95 -7.56 38.00
N ASN A 655 45.72 -8.60 38.29
CA ASN A 655 45.83 -9.77 37.44
C ASN A 655 44.49 -10.52 37.30
N PHE A 656 43.75 -10.67 38.40
CA PHE A 656 42.44 -11.34 38.39
C PHE A 656 41.43 -10.58 37.53
N TYR A 657 41.31 -9.26 37.73
CA TYR A 657 40.33 -8.46 37.02
C TYR A 657 40.74 -8.11 35.59
N ARG A 658 42.02 -8.24 35.22
CA ARG A 658 42.44 -8.18 33.81
C ARG A 658 41.80 -9.30 32.97
N GLU A 659 41.60 -10.47 33.57
CA GLU A 659 40.92 -11.62 32.92
C GLU A 659 39.40 -11.62 33.16
N ASN A 660 38.92 -10.88 34.18
CA ASN A 660 37.53 -10.90 34.63
C ASN A 660 36.92 -9.48 34.70
N LEU A 661 37.18 -8.67 33.65
CA LEU A 661 36.85 -7.24 33.61
C LEU A 661 35.35 -6.92 33.76
N GLU A 662 34.46 -7.88 33.54
CA GLU A 662 33.00 -7.66 33.53
C GLU A 662 32.28 -8.08 34.81
N LEU A 663 32.98 -8.67 35.78
CA LEU A 663 32.36 -9.08 37.05
C LEU A 663 31.75 -7.88 37.78
N GLU A 664 30.60 -8.05 38.42
CA GLU A 664 29.95 -6.95 39.14
C GLU A 664 30.82 -6.48 40.31
N PRO A 665 30.71 -5.19 40.72
CA PRO A 665 31.24 -4.77 42.00
C PRO A 665 30.66 -5.61 43.14
N SER A 666 31.44 -5.81 44.20
CA SER A 666 31.10 -6.66 45.35
C SER A 666 31.03 -8.18 45.07
N ASP A 667 31.34 -8.63 43.85
CA ASP A 667 31.45 -10.06 43.54
C ASP A 667 32.56 -10.70 44.39
N PRO A 668 32.28 -11.82 45.09
CA PRO A 668 33.24 -12.42 46.01
C PRO A 668 34.34 -13.24 45.31
N ALA A 669 34.33 -13.43 43.99
CA ALA A 669 35.23 -14.36 43.29
C ALA A 669 36.71 -14.06 43.53
N PHE A 670 37.10 -12.78 43.49
CA PHE A 670 38.47 -12.38 43.81
C PHE A 670 38.83 -12.76 45.25
N TRP A 671 37.97 -12.43 46.20
CA TRP A 671 38.18 -12.69 47.63
C TRP A 671 38.22 -14.21 47.94
N ILE A 672 37.40 -15.01 47.25
CA ILE A 672 37.46 -16.47 47.35
C ILE A 672 38.81 -17.02 46.88
N GLN A 673 39.31 -16.53 45.74
CA GLN A 673 40.63 -16.92 45.23
C GLN A 673 41.74 -16.49 46.20
N LEU A 674 41.60 -15.30 46.80
CA LEU A 674 42.53 -14.78 47.80
C LEU A 674 42.56 -15.66 49.05
N PHE A 675 41.39 -16.06 49.57
CA PHE A 675 41.26 -16.94 50.72
C PHE A 675 41.94 -18.30 50.50
N ASP A 676 41.74 -18.90 49.33
CA ASP A 676 42.39 -20.16 48.96
C ASP A 676 43.91 -20.02 48.86
N ALA A 677 44.39 -18.91 48.28
CA ALA A 677 45.82 -18.60 48.21
C ALA A 677 46.42 -18.42 49.61
N ARG A 678 45.72 -17.74 50.52
CA ARG A 678 46.10 -17.61 51.94
C ARG A 678 46.17 -18.96 52.63
N LYS A 679 45.16 -19.83 52.48
CA LYS A 679 45.15 -21.19 53.06
C LYS A 679 46.29 -22.07 52.55
N LYS A 680 46.71 -21.88 51.31
CA LYS A 680 47.87 -22.58 50.70
C LYS A 680 49.22 -21.97 51.10
N GLY A 681 49.24 -20.91 51.91
CA GLY A 681 50.46 -20.23 52.34
C GLY A 681 51.15 -19.42 51.23
N GLN A 682 50.43 -19.05 50.17
CA GLN A 682 50.96 -18.27 49.05
C GLN A 682 50.98 -16.76 49.32
N ILE A 683 50.31 -16.33 50.39
CA ILE A 683 50.22 -14.95 50.85
C ILE A 683 50.59 -14.97 52.33
N GLY A 684 51.39 -14.00 52.77
CA GLY A 684 51.76 -13.81 54.16
C GLY A 684 50.59 -13.36 55.04
N ARG A 685 50.91 -12.81 56.20
CA ARG A 685 49.90 -12.51 57.22
C ARG A 685 49.22 -11.17 56.94
N LEU A 686 47.95 -11.22 56.57
CA LEU A 686 47.06 -10.06 56.51
C LEU A 686 46.38 -9.83 57.86
N ASP A 687 46.21 -8.58 58.27
CA ASP A 687 45.66 -8.22 59.58
C ASP A 687 44.15 -7.96 59.52
N LEU A 688 43.70 -6.86 58.88
CA LEU A 688 42.29 -6.47 58.85
C LEU A 688 41.54 -7.22 57.75
N ILE A 689 42.10 -7.20 56.54
CA ILE A 689 41.59 -7.91 55.36
C ILE A 689 41.48 -9.41 55.67
N GLY A 690 42.48 -9.99 56.33
CA GLY A 690 42.48 -11.42 56.64
C GLY A 690 41.29 -11.86 57.50
N ARG A 691 40.92 -11.06 58.51
CA ARG A 691 39.77 -11.36 59.39
C ARG A 691 38.44 -11.18 58.67
N LEU A 692 38.31 -10.12 57.86
CA LEU A 692 37.10 -9.85 57.08
C LEU A 692 36.88 -10.91 55.99
N ASP A 693 37.95 -11.36 55.35
CA ASP A 693 37.93 -12.43 54.35
C ASP A 693 37.52 -13.78 54.98
N ASP A 694 37.98 -14.07 56.20
CA ASP A 694 37.52 -15.25 56.95
C ASP A 694 36.00 -15.20 57.25
N MET A 695 35.48 -14.02 57.61
CA MET A 695 34.04 -13.80 57.82
C MET A 695 33.23 -13.90 56.52
N LEU A 696 33.74 -13.31 55.43
CA LEU A 696 33.16 -13.42 54.10
C LEU A 696 33.06 -14.89 53.70
N MET A 697 34.11 -15.69 53.91
CA MET A 697 34.11 -17.10 53.54
C MET A 697 33.09 -17.92 54.33
N ILE A 698 32.91 -17.63 55.63
CA ILE A 698 31.82 -18.25 56.40
C ILE A 698 30.47 -17.92 55.77
N ALA A 699 30.20 -16.65 55.47
CA ALA A 699 28.94 -16.25 54.83
C ALA A 699 28.75 -16.90 53.44
N HIS A 700 29.83 -17.01 52.66
CA HIS A 700 29.83 -17.68 51.36
C HIS A 700 29.49 -19.17 51.49
N ASP A 701 30.20 -19.91 52.35
CA ASP A 701 30.00 -21.35 52.58
C ASP A 701 28.59 -21.66 53.09
N LEU A 702 28.07 -20.82 53.99
CA LEU A 702 26.70 -20.93 54.49
C LEU A 702 25.67 -20.81 53.37
N MET A 703 25.94 -19.98 52.37
CA MET A 703 25.05 -19.79 51.24
C MET A 703 25.18 -20.94 50.22
N THR A 704 26.39 -21.23 49.74
CA THR A 704 26.63 -22.16 48.62
C THR A 704 26.62 -23.62 49.03
N THR A 705 27.15 -23.95 50.21
CA THR A 705 27.18 -25.32 50.71
C THR A 705 25.98 -25.62 51.59
N GLY A 706 25.65 -24.72 52.52
CA GLY A 706 24.52 -24.91 53.45
C GLY A 706 23.16 -24.71 52.77
N ASN A 707 22.81 -23.47 52.50
CA ASN A 707 21.47 -23.07 52.05
C ASN A 707 21.08 -23.68 50.70
N ASP A 708 21.97 -23.69 49.71
CA ASP A 708 21.68 -24.29 48.40
C ASP A 708 21.48 -25.81 48.48
N THR A 709 22.14 -26.49 49.41
CA THR A 709 21.89 -27.92 49.68
C THR A 709 20.53 -28.11 50.38
N ALA A 710 20.16 -27.24 51.32
CA ALA A 710 18.84 -27.28 51.95
C ALA A 710 17.71 -27.06 50.93
N LEU A 711 17.85 -26.08 50.01
CA LEU A 711 16.88 -25.83 48.95
C LEU A 711 16.77 -27.01 47.97
N ARG A 712 17.89 -27.63 47.57
CA ARG A 712 17.88 -28.85 46.74
C ARG A 712 17.22 -30.03 47.45
N ALA A 713 17.43 -30.18 48.75
CA ALA A 713 16.76 -31.20 49.56
C ALA A 713 15.25 -30.94 49.67
N LEU A 714 14.81 -29.69 49.82
CA LEU A 714 13.38 -29.32 49.79
C LEU A 714 12.74 -29.62 48.42
N ALA A 715 13.44 -29.33 47.33
CA ALA A 715 12.97 -29.69 45.98
C ALA A 715 12.80 -31.21 45.84
N THR A 716 13.78 -31.99 46.30
CA THR A 716 13.68 -33.46 46.35
C THR A 716 12.49 -33.92 47.18
N ALA A 717 12.28 -33.33 48.37
CA ALA A 717 11.15 -33.64 49.25
C ALA A 717 9.80 -33.35 48.58
N SER A 718 9.70 -32.28 47.77
CA SER A 718 8.47 -31.92 47.06
C SER A 718 8.02 -32.97 46.03
N THR A 719 8.99 -33.68 45.44
CA THR A 719 8.77 -34.70 44.41
C THR A 719 8.74 -36.14 44.96
N ALA A 720 9.05 -36.33 46.25
CA ALA A 720 9.14 -37.64 46.86
C ALA A 720 7.76 -38.32 46.95
N THR A 721 7.63 -39.51 46.36
CA THR A 721 6.44 -40.35 46.43
C THR A 721 6.48 -41.34 47.59
N ALA A 722 7.67 -41.72 48.05
CA ALA A 722 7.89 -42.62 49.18
C ALA A 722 8.17 -41.84 50.47
N ASP A 723 7.58 -42.30 51.58
CA ASP A 723 7.71 -41.68 52.91
C ASP A 723 9.15 -41.68 53.43
N GLU A 724 9.92 -42.72 53.12
CA GLU A 724 11.34 -42.81 53.47
C GLU A 724 12.18 -41.75 52.76
N ALA A 725 11.94 -41.56 51.45
CA ALA A 725 12.64 -40.56 50.65
C ALA A 725 12.31 -39.13 51.10
N PHE A 726 11.03 -38.86 51.41
CA PHE A 726 10.59 -37.59 51.97
C PHE A 726 11.24 -37.31 53.34
N THR A 727 11.25 -38.30 54.23
CA THR A 727 11.85 -38.19 55.56
C THR A 727 13.35 -37.96 55.49
N SER A 728 14.06 -38.68 54.60
CA SER A 728 15.51 -38.51 54.37
C SER A 728 15.84 -37.10 53.86
N ALA A 729 15.07 -36.61 52.88
CA ALA A 729 15.24 -35.26 52.36
C ALA A 729 14.99 -34.19 53.45
N MET A 730 13.93 -34.33 54.26
CA MET A 730 13.65 -33.40 55.35
C MET A 730 14.68 -33.47 56.48
N LYS A 731 15.28 -34.64 56.77
CA LYS A 731 16.44 -34.75 57.69
C LYS A 731 17.64 -33.97 57.16
N THR A 732 17.93 -34.09 55.87
CA THR A 732 19.00 -33.30 55.23
C THR A 732 18.73 -31.81 55.37
N VAL A 733 17.48 -31.36 55.20
CA VAL A 733 17.09 -29.96 55.43
C VAL A 733 17.38 -29.54 56.86
N ALA A 734 17.00 -30.33 57.86
CA ALA A 734 17.24 -30.01 59.27
C ALA A 734 18.74 -29.95 59.60
N GLU A 735 19.55 -30.90 59.10
CA GLU A 735 21.00 -30.91 59.27
C GLU A 735 21.66 -29.66 58.68
N GLN A 736 21.27 -29.27 57.46
CA GLN A 736 21.76 -28.02 56.86
C GLN A 736 21.25 -26.80 57.62
N GLN A 737 20.02 -26.85 58.16
CA GLN A 737 19.50 -25.74 58.93
C GLN A 737 20.29 -25.51 60.23
N ASP A 738 20.67 -26.58 60.90
CA ASP A 738 21.52 -26.57 62.09
C ASP A 738 22.91 -26.00 61.75
N ALA A 739 23.54 -26.50 60.68
CA ALA A 739 24.84 -26.01 60.23
C ALA A 739 24.82 -24.50 59.89
N ILE A 740 23.74 -24.02 59.27
CA ILE A 740 23.58 -22.58 58.96
C ILE A 740 23.42 -21.76 60.24
N ALA A 741 22.62 -22.23 61.21
CA ALA A 741 22.45 -21.53 62.48
C ALA A 741 23.78 -21.44 63.25
N ASP A 742 24.54 -22.53 63.32
CA ASP A 742 25.84 -22.58 63.99
C ASP A 742 26.86 -21.67 63.30
N GLY A 743 26.89 -21.65 61.97
CA GLY A 743 27.78 -20.76 61.22
C GLY A 743 27.40 -19.28 61.37
N LEU A 744 26.12 -18.94 61.40
CA LEU A 744 25.66 -17.57 61.68
C LEU A 744 26.01 -17.14 63.10
N ALA A 745 25.86 -18.03 64.09
CA ALA A 745 26.29 -17.76 65.48
C ALA A 745 27.81 -17.55 65.57
N ARG A 746 28.60 -18.36 64.86
CA ARG A 746 30.06 -18.17 64.76
C ARG A 746 30.42 -16.83 64.11
N LEU A 747 29.70 -16.44 63.05
CA LEU A 747 29.90 -15.15 62.38
C LEU A 747 29.58 -13.97 63.31
N LEU A 748 28.54 -14.07 64.15
CA LEU A 748 28.23 -13.07 65.17
C LEU A 748 29.34 -12.93 66.21
N ALA A 749 29.88 -14.05 66.69
CA ALA A 749 30.99 -14.03 67.64
C ALA A 749 32.23 -13.34 67.03
N LEU A 750 32.57 -13.64 65.78
CA LEU A 750 33.67 -12.98 65.07
C LEU A 750 33.44 -11.47 64.87
N LEU A 751 32.20 -11.06 64.59
CA LEU A 751 31.84 -9.63 64.48
C LEU A 751 31.90 -8.90 65.83
N GLU A 752 31.63 -9.59 66.93
CA GLU A 752 31.80 -9.08 68.29
C GLU A 752 33.27 -8.91 68.64
N ASP A 753 34.08 -9.96 68.41
CA ASP A 753 35.54 -9.92 68.57
C ASP A 753 36.18 -8.81 67.73
N TRP A 754 35.66 -8.57 66.52
CA TRP A 754 36.10 -7.47 65.66
C TRP A 754 35.78 -6.11 66.26
N ASN A 755 34.57 -5.91 66.78
CA ASN A 755 34.22 -4.63 67.40
C ASN A 755 35.08 -4.36 68.63
N ASP A 756 35.34 -5.38 69.45
CA ASP A 756 36.22 -5.29 70.61
C ASP A 756 37.66 -4.98 70.21
N TYR A 757 38.18 -5.65 69.17
CA TYR A 757 39.49 -5.36 68.61
C TYR A 757 39.60 -3.90 68.14
N GLN A 758 38.61 -3.39 67.42
CA GLN A 758 38.59 -2.00 66.95
C GLN A 758 38.51 -1.00 68.11
N ASP A 759 37.71 -1.29 69.14
CA ASP A 759 37.61 -0.44 70.33
C ASP A 759 38.94 -0.41 71.11
N VAL A 760 39.65 -1.54 71.24
CA VAL A 760 41.00 -1.62 71.84
C VAL A 760 42.03 -0.85 71.01
N VAL A 761 42.03 -1.00 69.69
CA VAL A 761 42.93 -0.27 68.79
C VAL A 761 42.71 1.24 68.92
N ARG A 762 41.44 1.69 68.95
CA ARG A 762 41.08 3.10 69.14
C ARG A 762 41.55 3.65 70.49
N ILE A 763 41.33 2.93 71.59
CA ILE A 763 41.78 3.34 72.93
C ILE A 763 43.31 3.43 72.97
N THR A 764 44.00 2.45 72.37
CA THR A 764 45.46 2.39 72.34
C THR A 764 46.07 3.52 71.53
N ARG A 765 45.49 3.86 70.37
CA ARG A 765 45.89 5.04 69.57
C ARG A 765 45.71 6.33 70.38
N ARG A 766 44.54 6.52 71.01
CA ARG A 766 44.28 7.69 71.88
C ARG A 766 45.28 7.80 73.03
N LEU A 767 45.63 6.68 73.68
CA LEU A 767 46.64 6.68 74.74
C LEU A 767 48.03 7.05 74.23
N ARG A 768 48.44 6.51 73.08
CA ARG A 768 49.71 6.83 72.43
C ARG A 768 49.79 8.32 72.06
N ASP A 769 48.72 8.86 71.51
CA ASP A 769 48.68 10.26 71.06
C ASP A 769 48.65 11.20 72.27
N ALA A 770 47.90 10.87 73.33
CA ALA A 770 47.95 11.60 74.60
C ALA A 770 49.34 11.54 75.27
N GLN A 771 50.06 10.41 75.16
CA GLN A 771 51.43 10.29 75.64
C GLN A 771 52.40 11.18 74.83
N ARG A 772 52.25 11.24 73.51
CA ARG A 772 53.02 12.14 72.64
C ARG A 772 52.77 13.60 72.98
N ASP A 773 51.51 14.01 73.11
CA ASP A 773 51.13 15.37 73.51
C ASP A 773 51.73 15.74 74.87
N LEU A 774 51.72 14.81 75.83
CA LEU A 774 52.35 15.01 77.13
C LEU A 774 53.87 15.17 76.99
N GLN A 775 54.53 14.33 76.19
CA GLN A 775 55.98 14.43 75.93
C GLN A 775 56.36 15.75 75.27
N ASP A 776 55.55 16.22 74.32
CA ASP A 776 55.79 17.48 73.60
C ASP A 776 55.53 18.70 74.50
N ARG A 777 54.52 18.63 75.38
CA ARG A 777 54.30 19.61 76.46
C ARG A 777 55.44 19.66 77.48
N ILE A 778 56.02 18.50 77.83
CA ILE A 778 57.19 18.44 78.74
C ILE A 778 58.43 19.00 78.04
N LYS A 779 58.63 18.72 76.76
CA LYS A 779 59.76 19.25 75.97
C LYS A 779 59.66 20.76 75.72
N SER A 780 58.46 21.31 75.56
CA SER A 780 58.25 22.75 75.35
C SER A 780 58.31 23.59 76.64
N ASN A 781 58.16 22.96 77.81
CA ASN A 781 58.32 23.61 79.12
C ASN A 781 59.74 23.49 79.71
N ARG A 782 60.68 22.84 79.01
CA ARG A 782 62.12 22.86 79.29
C ARG A 782 62.81 23.77 78.29
#